data_AF-A0AAQ3L906-F1
#
_entry.id   AF-A0AAQ3L906-F1
#
_cell.length_a   1.000
_cell.length_b   1.000
_cell.length_c   1.000
_cell.angle_alpha   90.00
_cell.angle_beta   90.00
_cell.angle_gamma   90.00
#
_symmetry.space_group_name_H-M   'P 1'
#
loop_
_entity.id
_entity.type
_entity.pdbx_description
1 polymer ?
#
loop_
_entity_poly.entity_id
_entity_poly.type
_entity_poly.pdbx_seq_one_letter_code
_entity_poly.pdbx_strand_id
1 'polypeptide(L)'
;MKTKLKAIISSLLSRSKFGLLAATTMAVTTSGIQAARGPMAGIDANSKFIVYYGDDYYLNTGSSDPSTWTLNYTTLNELILFDVVVLQPNQPHCTPEVVNYLKANGVDYVLGYISIGEDFQPYKDYFAGDGTGPVKLENGVLVPTNGGIASFYVDVDSQTLSVVAPYDEDTLPVGSDVISSITGITTTARFTPDGKPDLNPIFKGYMVNPDLAWRTLLNDMRIGGTTGMPNRTLKAGFAQLAGARPIASLQRDRTENFGFDGFFLDTIDTSGPFDQEGWYPWTIQEMTETVKYISDNYPTKTVYANRGGFYYQAGLKSNLTNEYPIDYTIRPYVNAFLFESYMYDSGPYPTEGQAEKTNGESEFFYDNKYNQMPKILAEANREDGFTVFTLEYAEERLGTVGSNISTALINLVVDEDIKGFGATTSLAAFRDLNTVDLGLPNVLPVAADTQAPTWNNTSIGFISTTAPEPTLTPRTGVQELAQGPHSGEVIVRWDVAQDQTNPITYNVYWNTTNNIATATKVAIPAASSGPAEGYNLNTGSHYANETILSGFTPGNSYYFWVRAEDALANEDTNIVAKSIVVSNPYKNTVSSPLTIDGDLADWAGLQAFPSDSADVAGTSLQNDILGMRFAHDTTNLYIGLEWEADASNTLPNWGQNLYLDTDNDIRTGFSDFGQWAIGADYLIQGAAIFSWDPTLNGTGNWVFTGVFATSSINTTTGVVELAVNLANLGNATSFRVMLAASAAFYGGSGTDYYPDTALTGGSSERYFTYEIFNSLAITNPVLNSFFTVDGLLTEWSSLTSYTTDPDDISVVSGAGNISGPGNQADWRKITVAHTTDSGQIYMAYENDTSIYISWGFQIFLDTDLDAGTGFSGAFGGINMPIGADYLIEGINVYEYNGTGTDFTWTDTGNDVGRIWVGNVGEVFFFNSWIGNPSAFRFFCFGNNEFYDHPGVYDFYPDEAASGKSFLYEVQ
;
A
#
# COMPACT_ATOMS: atom_id res chain seq x y z
N MET A 1 20.68 -45.84 -50.54
CA MET A 1 20.23 -44.58 -49.92
C MET A 1 19.17 -43.95 -50.84
N LYS A 2 18.09 -43.39 -50.29
CA LYS A 2 16.81 -43.05 -50.96
C LYS A 2 15.93 -44.25 -51.39
N THR A 3 15.69 -45.24 -50.52
CA THR A 3 14.49 -46.12 -50.58
C THR A 3 14.16 -46.88 -49.28
N LYS A 4 14.59 -46.39 -48.10
CA LYS A 4 14.35 -47.05 -46.80
C LYS A 4 13.88 -46.08 -45.69
N LEU A 5 13.16 -45.02 -46.07
CA LEU A 5 12.56 -44.05 -45.12
C LEU A 5 11.02 -43.95 -45.25
N LYS A 6 10.37 -44.88 -45.97
CA LYS A 6 8.89 -44.90 -46.12
C LYS A 6 8.20 -46.15 -45.54
N ALA A 7 8.94 -47.02 -44.83
CA ALA A 7 8.42 -48.29 -44.30
C ALA A 7 8.39 -48.40 -42.76
N ILE A 8 8.81 -47.37 -42.01
CA ILE A 8 8.78 -47.37 -40.53
C ILE A 8 7.59 -46.56 -39.96
N ILE A 9 6.92 -45.74 -40.79
CA ILE A 9 5.81 -44.88 -40.36
C ILE A 9 4.44 -45.60 -40.39
N SER A 10 4.36 -46.86 -40.83
CA SER A 10 3.07 -47.56 -41.01
C SER A 10 2.75 -48.66 -39.97
N SER A 11 3.58 -48.92 -38.94
CA SER A 11 3.40 -50.11 -38.08
C SER A 11 3.24 -49.87 -36.58
N LEU A 12 3.00 -48.64 -36.10
CA LEU A 12 2.73 -48.38 -34.67
C LEU A 12 1.33 -47.83 -34.38
N LEU A 13 0.47 -47.72 -35.39
CA LEU A 13 -0.94 -47.34 -35.24
C LEU A 13 -1.87 -48.49 -35.61
N SER A 14 -1.91 -49.56 -34.81
CA SER A 14 -3.12 -50.37 -34.73
C SER A 14 -3.24 -51.19 -33.42
N ARG A 15 -4.23 -50.78 -32.60
CA ARG A 15 -5.09 -51.62 -31.73
C ARG A 15 -4.66 -51.87 -30.27
N SER A 16 -5.14 -51.02 -29.36
CA SER A 16 -6.05 -51.34 -28.22
C SER A 16 -6.21 -50.09 -27.33
N LYS A 17 -7.17 -49.21 -27.64
CA LYS A 17 -8.55 -49.10 -27.11
C LYS A 17 -8.70 -48.65 -25.63
N PHE A 18 -9.09 -47.37 -25.53
CA PHE A 18 -10.12 -46.76 -24.67
C PHE A 18 -9.91 -46.64 -23.15
N GLY A 19 -9.69 -45.39 -22.72
CA GLY A 19 -10.26 -44.85 -21.49
C GLY A 19 -9.43 -43.77 -20.79
N LEU A 20 -9.35 -42.54 -21.31
CA LEU A 20 -9.56 -41.29 -20.53
C LEU A 20 -9.40 -40.05 -21.44
N LEU A 21 -10.24 -39.07 -21.17
CA LEU A 21 -10.37 -37.78 -21.86
C LEU A 21 -9.15 -36.90 -21.53
N ALA A 22 -8.21 -36.72 -22.47
CA ALA A 22 -7.13 -35.76 -22.31
C ALA A 22 -7.61 -34.40 -22.83
N ALA A 23 -7.97 -33.53 -21.88
CA ALA A 23 -7.99 -32.09 -22.10
C ALA A 23 -6.58 -31.68 -22.55
N THR A 24 -6.46 -31.17 -23.76
CA THR A 24 -5.29 -30.43 -24.22
C THR A 24 -5.31 -29.09 -23.47
N THR A 25 -4.80 -29.09 -22.24
CA THR A 25 -4.40 -27.84 -21.60
C THR A 25 -3.20 -27.35 -22.39
N MET A 26 -3.42 -26.41 -23.32
CA MET A 26 -2.38 -25.45 -23.60
C MET A 26 -2.05 -24.85 -22.24
N ALA A 27 -0.87 -25.17 -21.71
CA ALA A 27 -0.26 -24.37 -20.67
C ALA A 27 -0.01 -23.01 -21.33
N VAL A 28 -1.02 -22.15 -21.28
CA VAL A 28 -0.83 -20.71 -21.35
C VAL A 28 0.05 -20.44 -20.15
N THR A 29 1.31 -20.15 -20.40
CA THR A 29 2.15 -19.44 -19.44
C THR A 29 1.45 -18.11 -19.18
N THR A 30 0.55 -18.09 -18.19
CA THR A 30 0.19 -16.87 -17.51
C THR A 30 1.42 -16.52 -16.67
N SER A 31 2.43 -15.94 -17.32
CA SER A 31 3.26 -14.96 -16.65
C SER A 31 2.27 -13.96 -16.04
N GLY A 32 2.01 -14.10 -14.75
CA GLY A 32 1.28 -13.12 -13.96
C GLY A 32 2.14 -11.88 -13.90
N ILE A 33 2.17 -11.13 -15.00
CA ILE A 33 2.50 -9.72 -14.95
C ILE A 33 1.30 -9.12 -14.23
N GLN A 34 1.35 -9.06 -12.90
CA GLN A 34 0.52 -8.09 -12.19
C GLN A 34 1.14 -6.76 -12.62
N ALA A 35 0.62 -6.19 -13.70
CA ALA A 35 1.02 -4.85 -14.09
C ALA A 35 0.58 -3.97 -12.93
N ALA A 36 1.54 -3.38 -12.20
CA ALA A 36 1.25 -2.22 -11.38
C ALA A 36 0.43 -1.29 -12.26
N ARG A 37 -0.81 -1.01 -11.85
CA ARG A 37 -1.60 -0.02 -12.56
C ARG A 37 -0.95 1.32 -12.30
N GLY A 38 -1.02 2.17 -13.32
CA GLY A 38 -0.52 3.52 -13.24
C GLY A 38 -1.48 4.47 -13.93
N PRO A 39 -1.13 5.76 -13.98
CA PRO A 39 -1.91 6.79 -14.65
C PRO A 39 -2.31 6.39 -16.08
N MET A 40 -3.47 6.86 -16.53
CA MET A 40 -3.93 6.65 -17.90
C MET A 40 -2.92 7.24 -18.90
N ALA A 41 -2.36 6.38 -19.75
CA ALA A 41 -1.34 6.80 -20.70
C ALA A 41 -1.89 7.84 -21.69
N GLY A 42 -1.16 8.95 -21.84
CA GLY A 42 -1.50 10.03 -22.77
C GLY A 42 -2.59 10.98 -22.29
N ILE A 43 -3.06 10.86 -21.05
CA ILE A 43 -4.09 11.73 -20.48
C ILE A 43 -3.47 12.72 -19.49
N ASP A 44 -3.79 14.00 -19.66
CA ASP A 44 -3.31 15.11 -18.83
C ASP A 44 -4.39 16.20 -18.65
N ALA A 45 -4.03 17.34 -18.05
CA ALA A 45 -4.96 18.46 -17.81
C ALA A 45 -5.49 19.16 -19.09
N ASN A 46 -4.87 18.90 -20.24
CA ASN A 46 -5.33 19.36 -21.55
C ASN A 46 -6.24 18.36 -22.26
N SER A 47 -6.26 17.11 -21.81
CA SER A 47 -7.17 16.09 -22.34
C SER A 47 -8.63 16.46 -22.11
N LYS A 48 -9.50 15.85 -22.89
CA LYS A 48 -10.94 16.07 -22.88
C LYS A 48 -11.65 14.79 -22.49
N PHE A 49 -12.55 14.88 -21.53
CA PHE A 49 -13.39 13.75 -21.16
C PHE A 49 -14.87 14.11 -21.07
N ILE A 50 -15.71 13.10 -21.29
CA ILE A 50 -17.15 13.19 -21.11
C ILE A 50 -17.72 11.91 -20.50
N VAL A 51 -18.69 12.09 -19.61
CA VAL A 51 -19.62 11.04 -19.21
C VAL A 51 -20.93 11.27 -19.95
N TYR A 52 -21.33 10.29 -20.76
CA TYR A 52 -22.51 10.39 -21.62
C TYR A 52 -23.47 9.22 -21.38
N TYR A 53 -24.61 9.54 -20.76
CA TYR A 53 -25.70 8.62 -20.44
C TYR A 53 -26.89 8.74 -21.40
N GLY A 54 -26.75 9.47 -22.51
CA GLY A 54 -27.81 9.55 -23.52
C GLY A 54 -27.94 8.29 -24.38
N ASP A 55 -28.97 8.28 -25.23
CA ASP A 55 -29.39 7.11 -26.02
C ASP A 55 -29.62 7.44 -27.51
N ASP A 56 -29.17 8.61 -27.97
CA ASP A 56 -29.41 9.10 -29.33
C ASP A 56 -28.34 8.65 -30.36
N TYR A 57 -27.72 7.49 -30.15
CA TYR A 57 -26.68 6.94 -31.03
C TYR A 57 -27.16 6.58 -32.44
N TYR A 58 -28.47 6.46 -32.64
CA TYR A 58 -29.10 6.07 -33.89
C TYR A 58 -30.26 7.01 -34.26
N LEU A 59 -30.39 7.31 -35.54
CA LEU A 59 -31.53 8.05 -36.09
C LEU A 59 -32.60 7.08 -36.59
N ASN A 60 -33.83 7.24 -36.09
CA ASN A 60 -34.97 6.49 -36.58
C ASN A 60 -35.28 6.89 -38.04
N THR A 61 -35.15 5.94 -38.96
CA THR A 61 -35.38 6.10 -40.40
C THR A 61 -36.86 5.95 -40.81
N GLY A 62 -37.79 6.08 -39.86
CA GLY A 62 -39.24 5.91 -40.05
C GLY A 62 -39.73 4.47 -39.82
N SER A 63 -38.93 3.64 -39.16
CA SER A 63 -39.20 2.22 -38.88
C SER A 63 -39.33 1.99 -37.36
N SER A 64 -40.28 1.15 -36.96
CA SER A 64 -40.37 0.66 -35.56
C SER A 64 -39.35 -0.42 -35.24
N ASP A 65 -38.58 -0.88 -36.23
CA ASP A 65 -37.51 -1.88 -36.08
C ASP A 65 -36.14 -1.16 -35.97
N PRO A 66 -35.53 -1.12 -34.76
CA PRO A 66 -34.24 -0.45 -34.54
C PRO A 66 -33.09 -1.03 -35.38
N SER A 67 -33.20 -2.27 -35.86
CA SER A 67 -32.16 -2.88 -36.71
C SER A 67 -31.98 -2.15 -38.05
N THR A 68 -32.97 -1.36 -38.47
CA THR A 68 -32.98 -0.58 -39.72
C THR A 68 -32.56 0.89 -39.55
N TRP A 69 -32.28 1.32 -38.32
CA TRP A 69 -31.86 2.69 -38.03
C TRP A 69 -30.41 2.91 -38.49
N THR A 70 -30.04 4.16 -38.74
CA THR A 70 -28.66 4.53 -39.13
C THR A 70 -27.96 5.20 -37.95
N LEU A 71 -26.64 5.04 -37.86
CA LEU A 71 -25.85 5.76 -36.85
C LEU A 71 -26.13 7.27 -36.91
N ASN A 72 -26.31 7.87 -35.75
CA ASN A 72 -26.43 9.31 -35.61
C ASN A 72 -25.04 9.94 -35.62
N TYR A 73 -24.54 10.22 -36.83
CA TYR A 73 -23.23 10.85 -37.00
C TYR A 73 -23.15 12.26 -36.42
N THR A 74 -24.28 12.91 -36.08
CA THR A 74 -24.22 14.18 -35.34
C THR A 74 -23.66 13.95 -33.94
N THR A 75 -24.34 13.16 -33.11
CA THR A 75 -23.86 12.81 -31.75
C THR A 75 -22.48 12.16 -31.78
N LEU A 76 -22.29 11.16 -32.66
CA LEU A 76 -21.03 10.41 -32.68
C LEU A 76 -19.83 11.28 -33.10
N ASN A 77 -20.02 12.25 -34.01
CA ASN A 77 -18.94 13.16 -34.37
C ASN A 77 -18.63 14.20 -33.29
N GLU A 78 -19.55 14.45 -32.35
CA GLU A 78 -19.27 15.27 -31.17
C GLU A 78 -18.51 14.47 -30.12
N LEU A 79 -18.87 13.20 -29.91
CA LEU A 79 -18.19 12.31 -28.96
C LEU A 79 -16.74 11.99 -29.34
N ILE A 80 -16.39 11.93 -30.64
CA ILE A 80 -14.99 11.71 -31.07
C ILE A 80 -14.07 12.92 -30.84
N LEU A 81 -14.60 14.05 -30.34
CA LEU A 81 -13.78 15.21 -29.97
C LEU A 81 -13.16 15.09 -28.57
N PHE A 82 -13.50 14.03 -27.84
CA PHE A 82 -13.01 13.73 -26.50
C PHE A 82 -12.01 12.58 -26.55
N ASP A 83 -10.99 12.64 -25.69
CA ASP A 83 -9.96 11.61 -25.58
C ASP A 83 -10.49 10.43 -24.74
N VAL A 84 -11.34 10.72 -23.73
CA VAL A 84 -11.98 9.73 -22.88
C VAL A 84 -13.52 9.87 -22.94
N VAL A 85 -14.21 8.80 -23.29
CA VAL A 85 -15.68 8.75 -23.37
C VAL A 85 -16.23 7.62 -22.49
N VAL A 86 -17.02 7.97 -21.49
CA VAL A 86 -17.78 7.01 -20.68
C VAL A 86 -19.19 6.88 -21.24
N LEU A 87 -19.63 5.65 -21.51
CA LEU A 87 -20.98 5.35 -22.01
C LEU A 87 -21.77 4.51 -21.00
N GLN A 88 -23.09 4.71 -20.95
CA GLN A 88 -24.00 3.81 -20.22
C GLN A 88 -24.39 2.60 -21.12
N PRO A 89 -23.80 1.40 -20.92
CA PRO A 89 -24.06 0.24 -21.78
C PRO A 89 -25.50 -0.27 -21.70
N ASN A 90 -26.20 0.06 -20.61
CA ASN A 90 -27.57 -0.35 -20.39
C ASN A 90 -28.57 0.47 -21.22
N GLN A 91 -28.15 1.58 -21.84
CA GLN A 91 -29.02 2.35 -22.72
C GLN A 91 -29.51 1.50 -23.91
N PRO A 92 -30.82 1.57 -24.27
CA PRO A 92 -31.44 0.70 -25.27
C PRO A 92 -30.69 0.58 -26.60
N HIS A 93 -30.03 1.65 -27.05
CA HIS A 93 -29.34 1.75 -28.32
C HIS A 93 -27.81 1.88 -28.18
N CYS A 94 -27.23 1.66 -27.00
CA CYS A 94 -25.79 1.45 -26.90
C CYS A 94 -25.44 0.05 -27.42
N THR A 95 -24.60 -0.05 -28.46
CA THR A 95 -24.26 -1.31 -29.14
C THR A 95 -22.74 -1.46 -29.31
N PRO A 96 -22.24 -2.68 -29.59
CA PRO A 96 -20.84 -2.88 -30.00
C PRO A 96 -20.42 -2.05 -31.24
N GLU A 97 -21.35 -1.72 -32.13
CA GLU A 97 -21.10 -0.85 -33.31
C GLU A 97 -20.72 0.58 -32.87
N VAL A 98 -21.40 1.13 -31.86
CA VAL A 98 -21.13 2.47 -31.32
C VAL A 98 -19.75 2.54 -30.67
N VAL A 99 -19.44 1.60 -29.77
CA VAL A 99 -18.13 1.51 -29.10
C VAL A 99 -17.02 1.41 -30.14
N ASN A 100 -17.21 0.56 -31.14
CA ASN A 100 -16.26 0.41 -32.23
C ASN A 100 -16.07 1.69 -33.04
N TYR A 101 -17.16 2.41 -33.36
CA TYR A 101 -17.07 3.65 -34.12
C TYR A 101 -16.19 4.67 -33.41
N LEU A 102 -16.40 4.90 -32.10
CA LEU A 102 -15.63 5.87 -31.34
C LEU A 102 -14.14 5.53 -31.32
N LYS A 103 -13.79 4.27 -31.00
CA LYS A 103 -12.40 3.79 -30.98
C LYS A 103 -11.73 3.87 -32.35
N ALA A 104 -12.45 3.56 -33.42
CA ALA A 104 -11.93 3.62 -34.77
C ALA A 104 -11.73 5.05 -35.29
N ASN A 105 -12.28 6.05 -34.61
CA ASN A 105 -12.25 7.47 -35.02
C ASN A 105 -11.53 8.38 -34.02
N GLY A 106 -10.64 7.82 -33.19
CA GLY A 106 -9.64 8.60 -32.45
C GLY A 106 -9.96 8.91 -30.99
N VAL A 107 -10.99 8.28 -30.40
CA VAL A 107 -11.14 8.29 -28.93
C VAL A 107 -10.12 7.31 -28.34
N ASP A 108 -9.28 7.77 -27.43
CA ASP A 108 -8.22 6.96 -26.81
C ASP A 108 -8.79 5.89 -25.88
N TYR A 109 -9.82 6.26 -25.09
CA TYR A 109 -10.47 5.35 -24.16
C TYR A 109 -12.01 5.45 -24.23
N VAL A 110 -12.66 4.34 -24.60
CA VAL A 110 -14.11 4.20 -24.49
C VAL A 110 -14.42 3.25 -23.34
N LEU A 111 -15.07 3.76 -22.30
CA LEU A 111 -15.30 3.05 -21.04
C LEU A 111 -16.78 2.77 -20.81
N GLY A 112 -17.09 1.60 -20.26
CA GLY A 112 -18.46 1.21 -19.90
C GLY A 112 -18.75 1.54 -18.45
N TYR A 113 -19.81 2.31 -18.19
CA TYR A 113 -20.35 2.53 -16.85
C TYR A 113 -20.82 1.22 -16.22
N ILE A 114 -20.52 1.05 -14.93
CA ILE A 114 -21.11 0.01 -14.08
C ILE A 114 -21.12 0.47 -12.62
N SER A 115 -22.27 0.34 -11.95
CA SER A 115 -22.38 0.55 -10.50
C SER A 115 -22.00 -0.74 -9.78
N ILE A 116 -21.08 -0.62 -8.82
CA ILE A 116 -20.53 -1.77 -8.08
C ILE A 116 -20.90 -1.79 -6.60
N GLY A 117 -21.44 -0.68 -6.07
CA GLY A 117 -21.94 -0.53 -4.71
C GLY A 117 -23.47 -0.44 -4.60
N GLU A 118 -24.18 -0.40 -5.73
CA GLU A 118 -25.64 -0.45 -5.77
C GLU A 118 -26.19 -1.44 -6.80
N ASP A 119 -27.29 -2.11 -6.45
CA ASP A 119 -28.01 -3.00 -7.35
C ASP A 119 -29.33 -2.36 -7.81
N PHE A 120 -29.30 -1.83 -9.04
CA PHE A 120 -30.47 -1.17 -9.65
C PHE A 120 -31.46 -2.17 -10.25
N GLN A 121 -32.41 -2.64 -9.45
CA GLN A 121 -33.43 -3.62 -9.82
C GLN A 121 -34.86 -3.21 -9.52
N PRO A 122 -35.85 -3.71 -10.29
CA PRO A 122 -37.26 -3.53 -9.97
C PRO A 122 -37.59 -3.84 -8.51
N TYR A 123 -38.60 -3.15 -7.99
CA TYR A 123 -38.94 -3.19 -6.57
C TYR A 123 -39.28 -4.62 -6.08
N LYS A 124 -38.67 -5.02 -4.96
CA LYS A 124 -38.78 -6.34 -4.33
C LYS A 124 -38.29 -7.51 -5.21
N ASP A 125 -37.55 -7.23 -6.28
CA ASP A 125 -36.93 -8.24 -7.16
C ASP A 125 -35.44 -8.47 -6.81
N TYR A 126 -35.12 -8.43 -5.51
CA TYR A 126 -33.79 -8.72 -4.99
C TYR A 126 -33.45 -10.21 -5.14
N PHE A 127 -32.16 -10.51 -5.19
CA PHE A 127 -31.68 -11.88 -5.41
C PHE A 127 -32.03 -12.80 -4.23
N ALA A 128 -32.56 -13.99 -4.53
CA ALA A 128 -32.80 -15.03 -3.54
C ALA A 128 -31.46 -15.65 -3.11
N GLY A 129 -31.17 -15.59 -1.81
CA GLY A 129 -29.93 -16.12 -1.23
C GLY A 129 -30.08 -17.53 -0.67
N ASP A 130 -28.98 -18.04 -0.12
CA ASP A 130 -28.90 -19.34 0.55
C ASP A 130 -29.36 -19.32 2.03
N GLY A 131 -29.90 -18.19 2.50
CA GLY A 131 -30.35 -18.00 3.88
C GLY A 131 -29.38 -17.22 4.76
N THR A 132 -28.27 -16.73 4.19
CA THR A 132 -27.35 -15.78 4.83
C THR A 132 -27.86 -14.33 4.81
N GLY A 133 -28.85 -13.98 3.99
CA GLY A 133 -29.68 -12.76 4.19
C GLY A 133 -28.93 -11.42 4.07
N PRO A 134 -29.64 -10.28 4.05
CA PRO A 134 -28.93 -9.01 4.16
C PRO A 134 -28.17 -8.96 5.48
N VAL A 135 -26.98 -8.36 5.43
CA VAL A 135 -26.05 -8.33 6.55
C VAL A 135 -26.09 -6.98 7.26
N LYS A 136 -25.85 -7.04 8.56
CA LYS A 136 -25.66 -5.88 9.44
C LYS A 136 -24.38 -6.04 10.25
N LEU A 137 -23.85 -4.94 10.76
CA LEU A 137 -22.77 -4.97 11.75
C LEU A 137 -23.36 -4.93 13.18
N GLU A 138 -23.07 -5.94 14.00
CA GLU A 138 -23.44 -5.98 15.42
C GLU A 138 -22.20 -6.30 16.27
N ASN A 139 -21.80 -5.35 17.13
CA ASN A 139 -20.59 -5.46 17.98
C ASN A 139 -19.31 -5.84 17.18
N GLY A 140 -19.13 -5.25 15.99
CA GLY A 140 -17.98 -5.51 15.13
C GLY A 140 -18.05 -6.83 14.33
N VAL A 141 -19.18 -7.54 14.39
CA VAL A 141 -19.37 -8.81 13.66
C VAL A 141 -20.49 -8.67 12.65
N LEU A 142 -20.27 -9.19 11.43
CA LEU A 142 -21.33 -9.28 10.42
C LEU A 142 -22.36 -10.32 10.83
N VAL A 143 -23.61 -9.88 10.99
CA VAL A 143 -24.72 -10.74 11.37
C VAL A 143 -25.70 -10.85 10.20
N PRO A 144 -25.96 -12.08 9.73
CA PRO A 144 -26.96 -12.35 8.71
C PRO A 144 -28.39 -12.23 9.24
N THR A 145 -29.30 -11.54 8.53
CA THR A 145 -30.73 -11.55 8.84
C THR A 145 -31.47 -12.48 7.87
N ASN A 146 -31.78 -13.69 8.32
CA ASN A 146 -32.38 -14.72 7.47
C ASN A 146 -33.79 -14.36 6.99
N GLY A 147 -33.91 -14.10 5.69
CA GLY A 147 -35.17 -13.89 4.96
C GLY A 147 -35.21 -14.54 3.56
N GLY A 148 -34.24 -15.41 3.22
CA GLY A 148 -34.11 -15.98 1.87
C GLY A 148 -33.54 -15.00 0.82
N ILE A 149 -32.89 -13.93 1.26
CA ILE A 149 -32.28 -12.86 0.46
C ILE A 149 -30.76 -13.10 0.40
N ALA A 150 -30.08 -12.60 -0.66
CA ALA A 150 -28.63 -12.75 -0.84
C ALA A 150 -27.79 -12.02 0.23
N SER A 151 -26.61 -12.57 0.53
CA SER A 151 -25.66 -12.10 1.55
C SER A 151 -25.11 -10.70 1.29
N PHE A 152 -25.00 -10.32 0.03
CA PHE A 152 -24.39 -9.06 -0.36
C PHE A 152 -25.31 -7.86 -0.17
N TYR A 153 -26.59 -8.03 0.16
CA TYR A 153 -27.41 -6.86 0.50
C TYR A 153 -27.12 -6.41 1.94
N VAL A 154 -27.28 -5.11 2.20
CA VAL A 154 -27.13 -4.55 3.55
C VAL A 154 -28.49 -4.19 4.14
N ASP A 155 -28.62 -4.32 5.46
CA ASP A 155 -29.81 -3.97 6.24
C ASP A 155 -29.35 -3.36 7.55
N VAL A 156 -29.19 -2.05 7.56
CA VAL A 156 -28.75 -1.25 8.71
C VAL A 156 -29.93 -0.51 9.32
N ASP A 157 -30.85 -0.03 8.49
CA ASP A 157 -31.89 0.92 8.89
C ASP A 157 -33.31 0.43 8.62
N SER A 158 -34.26 0.87 9.46
CA SER A 158 -35.67 0.76 9.11
C SER A 158 -36.05 1.89 8.16
N GLN A 159 -36.45 1.57 6.93
CA GLN A 159 -36.82 2.56 5.90
C GLN A 159 -38.34 2.57 5.62
N THR A 160 -38.91 3.75 5.40
CA THR A 160 -40.30 3.93 4.93
C THR A 160 -40.30 4.49 3.51
N LEU A 161 -41.13 3.94 2.61
CA LEU A 161 -41.24 4.40 1.23
C LEU A 161 -42.47 5.29 1.04
N SER A 162 -42.27 6.41 0.34
CA SER A 162 -43.35 7.24 -0.18
C SER A 162 -43.60 6.90 -1.65
N VAL A 163 -44.81 6.48 -2.01
CA VAL A 163 -45.20 6.13 -3.39
C VAL A 163 -46.41 6.95 -3.88
N VAL A 164 -46.49 7.19 -5.19
CA VAL A 164 -47.64 7.90 -5.80
C VAL A 164 -48.93 7.05 -5.72
N ALA A 165 -50.06 7.65 -5.32
CA ALA A 165 -51.36 6.96 -5.34
C ALA A 165 -51.74 6.45 -6.76
N PRO A 166 -52.37 5.27 -6.90
CA PRO A 166 -53.05 4.48 -5.88
C PRO A 166 -52.18 3.38 -5.24
N TYR A 167 -50.86 3.46 -5.36
CA TYR A 167 -49.96 2.45 -4.83
C TYR A 167 -49.82 2.54 -3.30
N ASP A 168 -49.67 1.39 -2.67
CA ASP A 168 -49.36 1.22 -1.24
C ASP A 168 -48.18 0.23 -1.16
N GLU A 169 -47.11 0.60 -0.45
CA GLU A 169 -45.85 -0.16 -0.39
C GLU A 169 -46.02 -1.62 0.03
N ASP A 170 -47.03 -1.89 0.86
CA ASP A 170 -47.35 -3.21 1.40
C ASP A 170 -48.12 -4.09 0.40
N THR A 171 -48.75 -3.48 -0.61
CA THR A 171 -49.59 -4.17 -1.60
C THR A 171 -48.99 -4.22 -3.01
N LEU A 172 -47.83 -3.57 -3.21
CA LEU A 172 -47.12 -3.56 -4.49
C LEU A 172 -46.64 -4.96 -4.90
N PRO A 173 -46.90 -5.40 -6.15
CA PRO A 173 -46.41 -6.68 -6.66
C PRO A 173 -44.88 -6.72 -6.76
N VAL A 174 -44.30 -7.91 -6.53
CA VAL A 174 -42.88 -8.18 -6.83
C VAL A 174 -42.60 -7.96 -8.31
N GLY A 175 -41.47 -7.31 -8.63
CA GLY A 175 -41.02 -7.10 -10.01
C GLY A 175 -41.70 -5.94 -10.73
N SER A 176 -42.49 -5.12 -10.04
CA SER A 176 -43.03 -3.89 -10.62
C SER A 176 -41.94 -2.84 -10.85
N ASP A 177 -41.98 -2.17 -12.00
CA ASP A 177 -41.13 -1.03 -12.36
C ASP A 177 -41.60 0.27 -11.67
N VAL A 178 -41.83 0.16 -10.36
CA VAL A 178 -42.37 1.22 -9.49
C VAL A 178 -41.28 2.03 -8.79
N ILE A 179 -39.99 1.73 -9.03
CA ILE A 179 -38.89 2.62 -8.58
C ILE A 179 -39.13 4.06 -9.06
N SER A 180 -39.60 4.20 -10.30
CA SER A 180 -40.00 5.48 -10.89
C SER A 180 -41.16 6.17 -10.14
N SER A 181 -41.98 5.41 -9.41
CA SER A 181 -43.12 5.90 -8.63
C SER A 181 -42.83 6.11 -7.13
N ILE A 182 -41.66 5.68 -6.64
CA ILE A 182 -41.15 6.04 -5.32
C ILE A 182 -40.77 7.53 -5.37
N THR A 183 -41.43 8.35 -4.55
CA THR A 183 -41.21 9.80 -4.47
C THR A 183 -40.30 10.21 -3.32
N GLY A 184 -39.99 9.29 -2.41
CA GLY A 184 -39.06 9.52 -1.31
C GLY A 184 -38.85 8.27 -0.47
N ILE A 185 -37.69 8.19 0.17
CA ILE A 185 -37.30 7.16 1.13
C ILE A 185 -36.86 7.89 2.39
N THR A 186 -37.37 7.49 3.56
CA THR A 186 -36.95 8.07 4.83
C THR A 186 -36.50 7.00 5.81
N THR A 187 -35.36 7.24 6.45
CA THR A 187 -34.93 6.43 7.58
C THR A 187 -35.84 6.72 8.77
N THR A 188 -36.56 5.69 9.22
CA THR A 188 -37.51 5.77 10.33
C THR A 188 -36.83 5.47 11.67
N ALA A 189 -35.86 4.55 11.67
CA ALA A 189 -35.01 4.26 12.81
C ALA A 189 -33.63 3.82 12.32
N ARG A 190 -32.59 4.60 12.65
CA ARG A 190 -31.21 4.25 12.31
C ARG A 190 -30.72 3.05 13.14
N PHE A 191 -29.82 2.25 12.57
CA PHE A 191 -29.23 1.07 13.22
C PHE A 191 -30.28 0.09 13.75
N THR A 192 -31.44 0.07 13.11
CA THR A 192 -32.57 -0.77 13.48
C THR A 192 -32.98 -1.56 12.24
N PRO A 193 -32.26 -2.65 11.91
CA PRO A 193 -32.54 -3.46 10.73
C PRO A 193 -33.98 -3.96 10.72
N ASP A 194 -34.62 -3.96 9.56
CA ASP A 194 -36.02 -4.40 9.39
C ASP A 194 -36.17 -5.70 8.60
N GLY A 195 -35.05 -6.32 8.22
CA GLY A 195 -34.98 -7.56 7.45
C GLY A 195 -35.05 -7.36 5.94
N LYS A 196 -34.98 -6.12 5.44
CA LYS A 196 -35.05 -5.80 4.02
C LYS A 196 -33.77 -5.09 3.57
N PRO A 197 -33.36 -5.26 2.29
CA PRO A 197 -32.26 -4.49 1.73
C PRO A 197 -32.54 -2.98 1.78
N ASP A 198 -31.56 -2.22 2.27
CA ASP A 198 -31.60 -0.76 2.27
C ASP A 198 -31.57 -0.20 0.83
N LEU A 199 -32.33 0.84 0.58
CA LEU A 199 -32.35 1.59 -0.68
C LEU A 199 -31.64 2.94 -0.53
N ASN A 200 -30.91 3.34 -1.57
CA ASN A 200 -30.40 4.70 -1.71
C ASN A 200 -31.57 5.70 -1.77
N PRO A 201 -31.66 6.70 -0.87
CA PRO A 201 -32.79 7.63 -0.86
C PRO A 201 -32.97 8.49 -2.11
N ILE A 202 -31.88 8.71 -2.86
CA ILE A 202 -31.85 9.57 -4.05
C ILE A 202 -32.00 8.71 -5.31
N PHE A 203 -31.09 7.74 -5.49
CA PHE A 203 -30.99 6.96 -6.73
C PHE A 203 -31.78 5.66 -6.70
N LYS A 204 -32.18 5.20 -5.51
CA LYS A 204 -33.07 4.04 -5.29
C LYS A 204 -32.47 2.71 -5.77
N GLY A 205 -31.15 2.60 -5.86
CA GLY A 205 -30.46 1.32 -5.93
C GLY A 205 -30.43 0.64 -4.57
N TYR A 206 -30.42 -0.69 -4.56
CA TYR A 206 -30.24 -1.45 -3.32
C TYR A 206 -28.76 -1.41 -2.90
N MET A 207 -28.48 -1.04 -1.66
CA MET A 207 -27.13 -0.98 -1.13
C MET A 207 -26.53 -2.39 -1.00
N VAL A 208 -25.24 -2.53 -1.32
CA VAL A 208 -24.55 -3.83 -1.23
C VAL A 208 -23.27 -3.78 -0.41
N ASN A 209 -23.01 -4.86 0.33
CA ASN A 209 -21.68 -5.28 0.77
C ASN A 209 -21.11 -6.16 -0.35
N PRO A 210 -20.15 -5.66 -1.16
CA PRO A 210 -19.82 -6.26 -2.44
C PRO A 210 -18.93 -7.51 -2.30
N ASP A 211 -19.44 -8.56 -1.65
CA ASP A 211 -18.75 -9.82 -1.39
C ASP A 211 -18.46 -10.65 -2.66
N LEU A 212 -17.88 -11.85 -2.48
CA LEU A 212 -17.55 -12.74 -3.60
C LEU A 212 -18.77 -13.13 -4.46
N ALA A 213 -19.96 -13.27 -3.86
CA ALA A 213 -21.17 -13.61 -4.60
C ALA A 213 -21.61 -12.42 -5.48
N TRP A 214 -21.52 -11.20 -4.96
CA TRP A 214 -21.75 -9.99 -5.75
C TRP A 214 -20.73 -9.82 -6.88
N ARG A 215 -19.43 -10.02 -6.60
CA ARG A 215 -18.36 -9.98 -7.62
C ARG A 215 -18.63 -10.97 -8.76
N THR A 216 -19.05 -12.19 -8.42
CA THR A 216 -19.42 -13.22 -9.40
C THR A 216 -20.61 -12.79 -10.24
N LEU A 217 -21.65 -12.24 -9.61
CA LEU A 217 -22.83 -11.73 -10.30
C LEU A 217 -22.49 -10.59 -11.26
N LEU A 218 -21.74 -9.57 -10.81
CA LEU A 218 -21.32 -8.44 -11.64
C LEU A 218 -20.48 -8.88 -12.85
N ASN A 219 -19.66 -9.91 -12.67
CA ASN A 219 -18.84 -10.45 -13.76
C ASN A 219 -19.69 -11.15 -14.83
N ASP A 220 -20.63 -11.98 -14.37
CA ASP A 220 -21.34 -12.94 -15.21
C ASP A 220 -22.71 -12.45 -15.71
N MET A 221 -23.25 -11.36 -15.15
CA MET A 221 -24.49 -10.77 -15.64
C MET A 221 -24.33 -10.26 -17.07
N ARG A 222 -25.37 -10.43 -17.89
CA ARG A 222 -25.32 -10.08 -19.32
C ARG A 222 -26.67 -9.59 -19.83
N ILE A 223 -26.61 -8.63 -20.74
CA ILE A 223 -27.74 -8.31 -21.62
C ILE A 223 -28.05 -9.57 -22.45
N GLY A 224 -29.31 -9.97 -22.50
CA GLY A 224 -29.74 -11.25 -23.08
C GLY A 224 -29.81 -12.41 -22.10
N GLY A 225 -29.29 -12.23 -20.88
CA GLY A 225 -29.39 -13.16 -19.77
C GLY A 225 -28.26 -14.19 -19.69
N THR A 226 -28.04 -14.68 -18.47
CA THR A 226 -27.10 -15.75 -18.16
C THR A 226 -27.88 -16.91 -17.56
N THR A 227 -27.55 -18.15 -17.94
CA THR A 227 -28.24 -19.34 -17.42
C THR A 227 -28.02 -19.42 -15.91
N GLY A 228 -29.11 -19.45 -15.13
CA GLY A 228 -29.04 -19.46 -13.67
C GLY A 228 -29.08 -18.08 -13.01
N MET A 229 -29.12 -16.98 -13.78
CA MET A 229 -29.23 -15.60 -13.28
C MET A 229 -30.49 -14.92 -13.87
N PRO A 230 -31.71 -15.32 -13.45
CA PRO A 230 -32.94 -14.64 -13.87
C PRO A 230 -32.92 -13.17 -13.40
N ASN A 231 -33.56 -12.27 -14.16
CA ASN A 231 -33.77 -10.85 -13.82
C ASN A 231 -32.54 -9.91 -13.94
N ARG A 232 -31.52 -10.28 -14.74
CA ARG A 232 -30.41 -9.38 -15.13
C ARG A 232 -30.24 -9.22 -16.65
N THR A 233 -31.26 -9.54 -17.44
CA THR A 233 -31.20 -9.58 -18.91
C THR A 233 -31.03 -8.21 -19.59
N LEU A 234 -31.06 -7.11 -18.82
CA LEU A 234 -30.93 -5.74 -19.31
C LEU A 234 -29.66 -5.04 -18.78
N LYS A 235 -28.83 -5.75 -18.02
CA LYS A 235 -27.62 -5.21 -17.40
C LYS A 235 -26.39 -5.92 -17.94
N ALA A 236 -25.43 -5.16 -18.47
CA ALA A 236 -24.15 -5.70 -18.92
C ALA A 236 -23.18 -5.80 -17.74
N GLY A 237 -22.61 -6.98 -17.53
CA GLY A 237 -21.54 -7.24 -16.56
C GLY A 237 -20.14 -7.14 -17.16
N PHE A 238 -19.11 -7.25 -16.32
CA PHE A 238 -17.71 -7.02 -16.70
C PHE A 238 -17.27 -7.86 -17.91
N ALA A 239 -17.62 -9.15 -17.94
CA ALA A 239 -17.20 -10.05 -19.01
C ALA A 239 -17.79 -9.64 -20.37
N GLN A 240 -19.01 -9.11 -20.39
CA GLN A 240 -19.65 -8.63 -21.61
C GLN A 240 -19.08 -7.27 -22.06
N LEU A 241 -18.80 -6.37 -21.13
CA LEU A 241 -18.22 -5.06 -21.42
C LEU A 241 -16.81 -5.21 -22.01
N ALA A 242 -15.96 -6.00 -21.35
CA ALA A 242 -14.56 -6.19 -21.71
C ALA A 242 -14.34 -7.14 -22.90
N GLY A 243 -15.27 -8.09 -23.11
CA GLY A 243 -15.12 -9.18 -24.05
C GLY A 243 -14.84 -8.74 -25.48
N ALA A 244 -14.17 -9.62 -26.24
CA ALA A 244 -13.78 -9.32 -27.61
C ALA A 244 -14.99 -8.99 -28.49
N ARG A 245 -14.86 -7.90 -29.24
CA ARG A 245 -15.90 -7.39 -30.16
C ARG A 245 -16.33 -8.47 -31.14
N PRO A 246 -17.64 -8.61 -31.42
CA PRO A 246 -18.14 -9.57 -32.40
C PRO A 246 -17.78 -9.15 -33.84
N ILE A 247 -17.97 -10.09 -34.77
CA ILE A 247 -17.87 -9.82 -36.21
C ILE A 247 -18.89 -8.76 -36.64
N ALA A 248 -18.58 -8.00 -37.69
CA ALA A 248 -19.34 -6.82 -38.11
C ALA A 248 -20.86 -7.04 -38.23
N SER A 249 -21.30 -8.22 -38.70
CA SER A 249 -22.72 -8.55 -38.87
C SER A 249 -23.51 -8.67 -37.56
N LEU A 250 -22.84 -8.79 -36.41
CA LEU A 250 -23.45 -8.97 -35.09
C LEU A 250 -23.26 -7.74 -34.18
N GLN A 251 -22.62 -6.67 -34.66
CA GLN A 251 -22.30 -5.50 -33.83
C GLN A 251 -23.51 -4.67 -33.38
N ARG A 252 -24.71 -4.96 -33.90
CA ARG A 252 -25.97 -4.37 -33.43
C ARG A 252 -26.70 -5.21 -32.40
N ASP A 253 -26.26 -6.45 -32.18
CA ASP A 253 -26.82 -7.31 -31.16
C ASP A 253 -26.19 -6.97 -29.81
N ARG A 254 -27.02 -6.47 -28.88
CA ARG A 254 -26.58 -6.08 -27.54
C ARG A 254 -26.31 -7.28 -26.62
N THR A 255 -26.65 -8.49 -27.03
CA THR A 255 -26.33 -9.71 -26.28
C THR A 255 -24.87 -10.16 -26.48
N GLU A 256 -24.22 -9.61 -27.50
CA GLU A 256 -22.80 -9.81 -27.78
C GLU A 256 -21.91 -8.99 -26.83
N ASN A 257 -20.60 -9.21 -26.90
CA ASN A 257 -19.63 -8.41 -26.15
C ASN A 257 -19.43 -7.03 -26.78
N PHE A 258 -19.18 -6.01 -25.98
CA PHE A 258 -19.07 -4.62 -26.45
C PHE A 258 -17.65 -4.25 -26.91
N GLY A 259 -16.62 -4.76 -26.23
CA GLY A 259 -15.22 -4.45 -26.55
C GLY A 259 -14.76 -3.07 -26.05
N PHE A 260 -15.28 -2.61 -24.91
CA PHE A 260 -14.81 -1.42 -24.20
C PHE A 260 -13.32 -1.53 -23.84
N ASP A 261 -12.65 -0.38 -23.72
CA ASP A 261 -11.26 -0.27 -23.26
C ASP A 261 -11.12 -0.47 -21.76
N GLY A 262 -12.22 -0.27 -21.01
CA GLY A 262 -12.25 -0.46 -19.59
C GLY A 262 -13.59 -0.16 -18.95
N PHE A 263 -13.55 0.07 -17.65
CA PHE A 263 -14.73 0.23 -16.81
C PHE A 263 -14.68 1.58 -16.09
N PHE A 264 -15.81 2.25 -16.06
CA PHE A 264 -16.06 3.38 -15.18
C PHE A 264 -16.91 2.88 -14.01
N LEU A 265 -16.27 2.74 -12.86
CA LEU A 265 -16.81 2.14 -11.65
C LEU A 265 -17.50 3.21 -10.82
N ASP A 266 -18.81 3.12 -10.71
CA ASP A 266 -19.62 4.06 -9.94
C ASP A 266 -20.01 3.47 -8.58
N THR A 267 -20.49 4.32 -7.67
CA THR A 267 -20.99 3.96 -6.32
C THR A 267 -19.94 3.28 -5.42
N ILE A 268 -18.65 3.54 -5.68
CA ILE A 268 -17.53 3.07 -4.83
C ILE A 268 -17.59 3.70 -3.42
N ASP A 269 -18.17 4.89 -3.33
CA ASP A 269 -18.36 5.67 -2.11
C ASP A 269 -19.47 5.14 -1.19
N THR A 270 -20.21 4.11 -1.61
CA THR A 270 -21.22 3.44 -0.75
C THR A 270 -20.63 2.81 0.50
N SER A 271 -19.32 2.58 0.53
CA SER A 271 -18.58 2.18 1.72
C SER A 271 -18.23 3.37 2.64
N GLY A 272 -19.00 4.46 2.60
CA GLY A 272 -18.82 5.66 3.42
C GLY A 272 -20.12 6.48 3.54
N PRO A 273 -20.11 7.63 4.24
CA PRO A 273 -18.97 8.34 4.78
C PRO A 273 -18.46 7.80 6.13
N PHE A 274 -17.25 8.23 6.45
CA PHE A 274 -16.46 7.85 7.62
C PHE A 274 -16.58 8.84 8.80
N ASP A 275 -17.13 10.03 8.55
CA ASP A 275 -17.22 11.15 9.50
C ASP A 275 -18.56 11.22 10.25
N GLN A 276 -19.52 10.35 9.92
CA GLN A 276 -20.83 10.25 10.57
C GLN A 276 -21.26 8.80 10.82
N GLU A 277 -22.05 8.59 11.88
CA GLU A 277 -22.65 7.29 12.19
C GLU A 277 -23.67 6.89 11.08
N GLY A 278 -23.35 5.85 10.28
CA GLY A 278 -24.38 4.95 9.72
C GLY A 278 -24.37 4.57 8.24
N TRP A 279 -23.27 4.68 7.50
CA TRP A 279 -23.32 4.46 6.04
C TRP A 279 -22.33 3.39 5.55
N TYR A 280 -22.34 2.22 6.20
CA TYR A 280 -21.60 1.05 5.69
C TYR A 280 -20.05 1.16 5.61
N PRO A 281 -19.32 1.92 6.45
CA PRO A 281 -17.85 1.97 6.38
C PRO A 281 -17.19 0.60 6.59
N TRP A 282 -17.89 -0.33 7.23
CA TRP A 282 -17.47 -1.73 7.39
C TRP A 282 -17.48 -2.55 6.08
N THR A 283 -18.03 -2.02 4.98
CA THR A 283 -17.98 -2.66 3.65
C THR A 283 -16.71 -2.32 2.87
N ILE A 284 -15.88 -1.40 3.39
CA ILE A 284 -14.71 -0.87 2.67
C ILE A 284 -13.74 -1.97 2.22
N GLN A 285 -13.49 -2.97 3.06
CA GLN A 285 -12.61 -4.08 2.71
C GLN A 285 -13.14 -4.86 1.49
N GLU A 286 -14.43 -5.22 1.48
CA GLU A 286 -15.02 -5.94 0.35
C GLU A 286 -15.12 -5.08 -0.91
N MET A 287 -15.26 -3.76 -0.77
CA MET A 287 -15.20 -2.83 -1.89
C MET A 287 -13.80 -2.77 -2.49
N THR A 288 -12.75 -2.65 -1.66
CA THR A 288 -11.35 -2.73 -2.10
C THR A 288 -11.05 -4.06 -2.78
N GLU A 289 -11.48 -5.18 -2.21
CA GLU A 289 -11.36 -6.51 -2.84
C GLU A 289 -12.13 -6.62 -4.15
N THR A 290 -13.23 -5.88 -4.31
CA THR A 290 -13.97 -5.79 -5.57
C THR A 290 -13.22 -5.02 -6.65
N VAL A 291 -12.64 -3.86 -6.31
CA VAL A 291 -11.80 -3.11 -7.25
C VAL A 291 -10.54 -3.93 -7.62
N LYS A 292 -9.93 -4.60 -6.63
CA LYS A 292 -8.82 -5.54 -6.85
C LYS A 292 -9.20 -6.70 -7.76
N TYR A 293 -10.35 -7.34 -7.51
CA TYR A 293 -10.86 -8.42 -8.36
C TYR A 293 -11.03 -7.96 -9.81
N ILE A 294 -11.61 -6.78 -10.04
CA ILE A 294 -11.75 -6.20 -11.39
C ILE A 294 -10.37 -5.97 -11.99
N SER A 295 -9.44 -5.42 -11.21
CA SER A 295 -8.07 -5.19 -11.63
C SER A 295 -7.38 -6.47 -12.10
N ASP A 296 -7.40 -7.52 -11.26
CA ASP A 296 -6.68 -8.78 -11.50
C ASP A 296 -7.29 -9.59 -12.65
N ASN A 297 -8.62 -9.58 -12.80
CA ASN A 297 -9.29 -10.34 -13.87
C ASN A 297 -9.25 -9.65 -15.23
N TYR A 298 -9.02 -8.34 -15.25
CA TYR A 298 -8.98 -7.53 -16.46
C TYR A 298 -7.71 -6.67 -16.53
N PRO A 299 -6.51 -7.28 -16.54
CA PRO A 299 -5.24 -6.56 -16.39
C PRO A 299 -4.92 -5.63 -17.58
N THR A 300 -5.54 -5.87 -18.74
CA THR A 300 -5.35 -5.04 -19.94
C THR A 300 -6.43 -3.96 -20.10
N LYS A 301 -7.33 -3.80 -19.13
CA LYS A 301 -8.47 -2.88 -19.20
C LYS A 301 -8.27 -1.71 -18.25
N THR A 302 -8.68 -0.52 -18.64
CA THR A 302 -8.65 0.66 -17.76
C THR A 302 -9.66 0.50 -16.63
N VAL A 303 -9.26 0.79 -15.40
CA VAL A 303 -10.15 0.87 -14.23
C VAL A 303 -10.24 2.32 -13.78
N TYR A 304 -11.40 2.92 -13.90
CA TYR A 304 -11.64 4.33 -13.59
C TYR A 304 -12.69 4.43 -12.47
N ALA A 305 -12.26 4.81 -11.27
CA ALA A 305 -13.12 4.93 -10.09
C ALA A 305 -13.83 6.29 -10.04
N ASN A 306 -15.14 6.29 -9.80
CA ASN A 306 -15.92 7.49 -9.51
C ASN A 306 -16.11 7.66 -8.01
N ARG A 307 -15.80 8.86 -7.50
CA ARG A 307 -15.89 9.23 -6.07
C ARG A 307 -15.03 8.33 -5.18
N GLY A 308 -15.31 8.29 -3.88
CA GLY A 308 -14.52 7.54 -2.91
C GLY A 308 -13.21 8.23 -2.50
N GLY A 309 -13.17 9.57 -2.47
CA GLY A 309 -11.95 10.32 -2.10
C GLY A 309 -11.36 9.94 -0.73
N PHE A 310 -12.17 9.39 0.17
CA PHE A 310 -11.73 8.88 1.48
C PHE A 310 -10.70 7.74 1.40
N TYR A 311 -10.64 6.98 0.30
CA TYR A 311 -9.61 5.94 0.09
C TYR A 311 -8.18 6.51 0.02
N TYR A 312 -8.05 7.83 -0.18
CA TYR A 312 -6.77 8.52 -0.32
C TYR A 312 -6.56 9.57 0.79
N GLN A 313 -7.43 9.58 1.80
CA GLN A 313 -7.45 10.65 2.80
C GLN A 313 -6.70 10.26 4.07
N ALA A 314 -5.42 10.60 4.14
CA ALA A 314 -4.63 10.46 5.36
C ALA A 314 -5.22 11.28 6.52
N GLY A 315 -5.18 10.69 7.73
CA GLY A 315 -5.70 11.25 8.98
C GLY A 315 -7.21 11.15 9.15
N LEU A 316 -7.97 10.62 8.18
CA LEU A 316 -9.41 10.35 8.34
C LEU A 316 -9.60 9.03 9.09
N LYS A 317 -10.46 8.99 10.11
CA LYS A 317 -10.72 7.79 10.90
C LYS A 317 -12.21 7.55 11.07
N SER A 318 -12.65 6.31 10.88
CA SER A 318 -14.01 5.86 11.15
C SER A 318 -14.31 5.91 12.64
N ASN A 319 -15.36 6.64 13.05
CA ASN A 319 -15.84 6.56 14.44
C ASN A 319 -16.54 5.23 14.77
N LEU A 320 -16.96 4.46 13.76
CA LEU A 320 -17.69 3.21 13.92
C LEU A 320 -16.75 2.00 14.03
N THR A 321 -15.80 1.89 13.11
CA THR A 321 -14.88 0.76 13.01
C THR A 321 -13.52 1.05 13.62
N ASN A 322 -13.21 2.32 13.92
CA ASN A 322 -11.92 2.78 14.41
C ASN A 322 -10.75 2.53 13.43
N GLU A 323 -11.08 2.35 12.14
CA GLU A 323 -10.12 2.12 11.05
C GLU A 323 -9.87 3.41 10.25
N TYR A 324 -8.73 3.47 9.58
CA TYR A 324 -8.42 4.51 8.61
C TYR A 324 -8.75 3.99 7.20
N PRO A 325 -9.57 4.71 6.40
CA PRO A 325 -9.94 4.25 5.06
C PRO A 325 -8.75 4.20 4.08
N ILE A 326 -7.70 4.99 4.32
CA ILE A 326 -6.48 4.97 3.50
C ILE A 326 -5.72 3.64 3.60
N ASP A 327 -5.88 2.88 4.69
CA ASP A 327 -5.29 1.54 4.81
C ASP A 327 -5.99 0.51 3.88
N TYR A 328 -7.18 0.87 3.39
CA TYR A 328 -7.94 0.11 2.39
C TYR A 328 -7.84 0.75 0.99
N THR A 329 -6.81 1.56 0.72
CA THR A 329 -6.64 2.29 -0.54
C THR A 329 -6.84 1.40 -1.78
N ILE A 330 -7.54 1.94 -2.77
CA ILE A 330 -7.72 1.29 -4.07
C ILE A 330 -6.66 1.72 -5.10
N ARG A 331 -5.71 2.60 -4.70
CA ARG A 331 -4.67 3.19 -5.57
C ARG A 331 -3.98 2.14 -6.47
N PRO A 332 -3.47 1.00 -5.97
CA PRO A 332 -2.76 0.03 -6.82
C PRO A 332 -3.64 -0.65 -7.89
N TYR A 333 -4.96 -0.50 -7.78
CA TYR A 333 -5.96 -1.22 -8.57
C TYR A 333 -6.72 -0.33 -9.55
N VAL A 334 -6.43 0.96 -9.60
CA VAL A 334 -7.09 1.93 -10.48
C VAL A 334 -6.10 2.63 -11.40
N ASN A 335 -6.56 3.06 -12.57
CA ASN A 335 -5.80 3.92 -13.48
C ASN A 335 -6.21 5.39 -13.34
N ALA A 336 -7.42 5.63 -12.83
CA ALA A 336 -7.99 6.97 -12.72
C ALA A 336 -8.99 7.06 -11.57
N PHE A 337 -9.13 8.28 -11.04
CA PHE A 337 -10.10 8.67 -10.02
C PHE A 337 -10.85 9.92 -10.49
N LEU A 338 -12.18 9.93 -10.33
CA LEU A 338 -13.03 11.08 -10.60
C LEU A 338 -13.52 11.70 -9.29
N PHE A 339 -13.22 12.98 -9.08
CA PHE A 339 -13.84 13.80 -8.05
C PHE A 339 -15.17 14.36 -8.58
N GLU A 340 -16.29 13.88 -8.03
CA GLU A 340 -17.64 14.30 -8.40
C GLU A 340 -18.44 14.75 -7.15
N SER A 341 -18.69 16.03 -6.93
CA SER A 341 -18.15 17.20 -7.64
C SER A 341 -17.10 17.92 -6.78
N TYR A 342 -16.11 18.51 -7.44
CA TYR A 342 -15.03 19.18 -6.72
C TYR A 342 -15.37 20.65 -6.42
N MET A 343 -15.94 21.38 -7.39
CA MET A 343 -16.23 22.81 -7.25
C MET A 343 -17.71 23.16 -7.45
N TYR A 344 -18.40 22.56 -8.42
CA TYR A 344 -19.78 22.87 -8.78
C TYR A 344 -20.66 21.62 -8.76
N ASP A 345 -21.47 21.50 -7.71
CA ASP A 345 -22.37 20.38 -7.50
C ASP A 345 -23.47 20.28 -8.56
N SER A 346 -24.07 19.09 -8.71
CA SER A 346 -25.09 18.74 -9.71
C SER A 346 -26.43 19.49 -9.61
N GLY A 347 -26.52 20.56 -8.82
CA GLY A 347 -27.60 21.54 -8.83
C GLY A 347 -27.66 22.34 -7.52
N PRO A 348 -28.22 23.56 -7.51
CA PRO A 348 -28.56 24.25 -6.27
C PRO A 348 -29.71 23.51 -5.58
N TYR A 349 -29.59 23.23 -4.28
CA TYR A 349 -30.61 22.50 -3.50
C TYR A 349 -31.41 23.43 -2.55
N PRO A 350 -32.33 24.30 -3.04
CA PRO A 350 -33.22 25.02 -2.12
C PRO A 350 -34.29 24.14 -1.47
N THR A 351 -34.59 22.94 -2.00
CA THR A 351 -35.54 21.98 -1.39
C THR A 351 -34.91 21.07 -0.32
N GLU A 352 -33.59 20.89 -0.33
CA GLU A 352 -32.84 20.13 0.69
C GLU A 352 -32.01 21.03 1.63
N GLY A 353 -31.96 22.34 1.35
CA GLY A 353 -31.44 23.36 2.26
C GLY A 353 -29.92 23.55 2.24
N GLN A 354 -29.20 23.01 1.24
CA GLN A 354 -27.75 23.19 1.10
C GLN A 354 -27.46 24.54 0.44
N ALA A 355 -26.53 25.30 1.00
CA ALA A 355 -26.31 26.70 0.62
C ALA A 355 -25.04 26.82 -0.22
N GLU A 356 -25.16 27.12 -1.51
CA GLU A 356 -24.00 27.44 -2.34
C GLU A 356 -23.28 28.70 -1.85
N LYS A 357 -21.98 28.78 -2.13
CA LYS A 357 -21.20 30.01 -1.88
C LYS A 357 -21.61 31.12 -2.85
N THR A 358 -21.08 32.32 -2.62
CA THR A 358 -21.41 33.54 -3.38
C THR A 358 -21.27 33.39 -4.90
N ASN A 359 -20.38 32.50 -5.36
CA ASN A 359 -20.12 32.23 -6.78
C ASN A 359 -20.68 30.88 -7.27
N GLY A 360 -21.69 30.32 -6.60
CA GLY A 360 -22.30 29.04 -6.97
C GLY A 360 -21.40 27.82 -6.71
N GLU A 361 -20.24 28.02 -6.08
CA GLU A 361 -19.34 26.94 -5.64
C GLU A 361 -20.03 26.10 -4.57
N SER A 362 -19.67 24.81 -4.53
CA SER A 362 -20.02 23.88 -3.46
C SER A 362 -19.66 24.48 -2.10
N GLU A 363 -20.50 24.23 -1.10
CA GLU A 363 -20.22 24.62 0.28
C GLU A 363 -18.94 23.94 0.83
N PHE A 364 -18.58 22.78 0.26
CA PHE A 364 -17.38 22.02 0.56
C PHE A 364 -16.16 22.41 -0.27
N PHE A 365 -16.25 23.38 -1.19
CA PHE A 365 -15.15 23.70 -2.11
C PHE A 365 -13.80 24.00 -1.42
N TYR A 366 -13.81 24.66 -0.26
CA TYR A 366 -12.57 24.91 0.49
C TYR A 366 -12.01 23.64 1.14
N ASP A 367 -12.85 22.73 1.61
CA ASP A 367 -12.40 21.43 2.09
C ASP A 367 -11.83 20.59 0.94
N ASN A 368 -12.53 20.57 -0.19
CA ASN A 368 -12.07 19.89 -1.40
C ASN A 368 -10.70 20.43 -1.84
N LYS A 369 -10.53 21.75 -1.91
CA LYS A 369 -9.31 22.42 -2.39
C LYS A 369 -8.12 22.31 -1.45
N TYR A 370 -8.33 22.50 -0.15
CA TYR A 370 -7.24 22.67 0.80
C TYR A 370 -6.99 21.43 1.69
N ASN A 371 -7.94 20.50 1.80
CA ASN A 371 -7.79 19.27 2.59
C ASN A 371 -7.77 18.03 1.69
N GLN A 372 -8.80 17.81 0.87
CA GLN A 372 -8.93 16.54 0.13
C GLN A 372 -7.98 16.45 -1.07
N MET A 373 -7.96 17.46 -1.95
CA MET A 373 -7.15 17.43 -3.17
C MET A 373 -5.65 17.27 -2.89
N PRO A 374 -5.02 17.99 -1.94
CA PRO A 374 -3.60 17.78 -1.65
C PRO A 374 -3.25 16.35 -1.22
N LYS A 375 -4.16 15.68 -0.49
CA LYS A 375 -3.99 14.28 -0.07
C LYS A 375 -4.20 13.31 -1.24
N ILE A 376 -5.19 13.58 -2.09
CA ILE A 376 -5.39 12.81 -3.33
C ILE A 376 -4.16 12.92 -4.24
N LEU A 377 -3.57 14.12 -4.39
CA LEU A 377 -2.35 14.32 -5.16
C LEU A 377 -1.13 13.64 -4.53
N ALA A 378 -1.08 13.52 -3.20
CA ALA A 378 -0.04 12.74 -2.52
C ALA A 378 -0.04 11.29 -3.01
N GLU A 379 -1.21 10.69 -3.16
CA GLU A 379 -1.38 9.31 -3.58
C GLU A 379 -1.33 9.14 -5.11
N ALA A 380 -1.85 10.11 -5.87
CA ALA A 380 -1.84 10.08 -7.32
C ALA A 380 -0.42 10.20 -7.92
N ASN A 381 0.51 10.86 -7.23
CA ASN A 381 1.90 11.04 -7.67
C ASN A 381 2.86 9.90 -7.26
N ARG A 382 2.36 8.86 -6.59
CA ARG A 382 3.15 7.66 -6.28
C ARG A 382 3.40 6.83 -7.54
N GLU A 383 4.36 5.91 -7.49
CA GLU A 383 4.70 5.05 -8.63
C GLU A 383 3.52 4.25 -9.20
N ASP A 384 2.65 3.73 -8.32
CA ASP A 384 1.40 3.02 -8.61
C ASP A 384 0.16 3.95 -8.55
N GLY A 385 0.37 5.25 -8.71
CA GLY A 385 -0.67 6.28 -8.66
C GLY A 385 -1.63 6.27 -9.85
N PHE A 386 -2.43 7.32 -9.99
CA PHE A 386 -3.53 7.38 -10.95
C PHE A 386 -3.76 8.78 -11.54
N THR A 387 -4.44 8.86 -12.68
CA THR A 387 -4.85 10.14 -13.27
C THR A 387 -6.06 10.70 -12.50
N VAL A 388 -5.99 11.97 -12.11
CA VAL A 388 -7.09 12.67 -11.42
C VAL A 388 -7.99 13.35 -12.45
N PHE A 389 -9.29 13.15 -12.30
CA PHE A 389 -10.32 13.84 -13.08
C PHE A 389 -11.29 14.57 -12.14
N THR A 390 -11.98 15.59 -12.65
CA THR A 390 -13.13 16.21 -11.95
C THR A 390 -14.34 16.39 -12.86
N LEU A 391 -15.54 16.12 -12.32
CA LEU A 391 -16.82 16.32 -13.01
C LEU A 391 -17.64 17.37 -12.26
N GLU A 392 -17.84 18.48 -12.96
CA GLU A 392 -18.57 19.65 -12.48
C GLU A 392 -19.90 19.80 -13.21
N TYR A 393 -20.83 20.55 -12.63
CA TYR A 393 -22.14 20.80 -13.23
C TYR A 393 -22.45 22.30 -13.35
N ALA A 394 -22.89 22.73 -14.52
CA ALA A 394 -23.18 24.13 -14.82
C ALA A 394 -24.67 24.49 -14.69
N GLU A 395 -25.50 23.50 -14.36
CA GLU A 395 -26.96 23.62 -14.26
C GLU A 395 -27.36 24.81 -13.39
N GLU A 396 -28.28 25.64 -13.89
CA GLU A 396 -28.78 26.88 -13.26
C GLU A 396 -27.76 28.01 -13.01
N ARG A 397 -26.45 27.75 -13.14
CA ARG A 397 -25.37 28.74 -13.00
C ARG A 397 -25.10 29.52 -14.29
N LEU A 398 -25.50 28.93 -15.43
CA LEU A 398 -25.47 29.56 -16.74
C LEU A 398 -26.86 30.05 -17.09
N GLY A 399 -27.08 31.35 -16.90
CA GLY A 399 -28.42 31.93 -16.81
C GLY A 399 -29.49 31.40 -17.79
N THR A 400 -30.61 30.95 -17.22
CA THR A 400 -31.87 31.69 -17.37
C THR A 400 -32.59 31.72 -16.00
N VAL A 401 -32.52 32.89 -15.36
CA VAL A 401 -33.21 33.35 -14.11
C VAL A 401 -32.56 32.98 -12.77
N GLY A 402 -31.62 33.80 -12.27
CA GLY A 402 -31.38 33.93 -10.82
C GLY A 402 -30.00 34.40 -10.35
N SER A 403 -28.91 33.87 -10.92
CA SER A 403 -27.52 34.11 -10.48
C SER A 403 -26.65 34.70 -11.61
N ASN A 404 -25.68 35.56 -11.26
CA ASN A 404 -25.00 36.53 -12.14
C ASN A 404 -23.63 36.06 -12.68
N ILE A 405 -23.35 34.77 -12.81
CA ILE A 405 -22.00 34.29 -13.14
C ILE A 405 -21.87 33.99 -14.63
N SER A 406 -20.94 34.68 -15.28
CA SER A 406 -20.67 34.44 -16.71
C SER A 406 -19.83 33.17 -16.91
N THR A 407 -20.08 32.44 -17.99
CA THR A 407 -19.24 31.32 -18.48
C THR A 407 -17.74 31.63 -18.45
N ALA A 408 -17.34 32.86 -18.79
CA ALA A 408 -15.93 33.27 -18.78
C ALA A 408 -15.30 33.26 -17.37
N LEU A 409 -16.08 33.55 -16.33
CA LEU A 409 -15.60 33.52 -14.95
C LEU A 409 -15.46 32.09 -14.44
N ILE A 410 -16.46 31.24 -14.69
CA ILE A 410 -16.41 29.80 -14.36
C ILE A 410 -15.17 29.16 -15.00
N ASN A 411 -14.95 29.44 -16.29
CA ASN A 411 -13.80 28.88 -17.01
C ASN A 411 -12.46 29.34 -16.40
N LEU A 412 -12.34 30.63 -16.04
CA LEU A 412 -11.11 31.14 -15.42
C LEU A 412 -10.83 30.44 -14.09
N VAL A 413 -11.84 30.24 -13.24
CA VAL A 413 -11.63 29.58 -11.94
C VAL A 413 -11.34 28.08 -12.09
N VAL A 414 -11.98 27.40 -13.04
CA VAL A 414 -11.64 26.00 -13.36
C VAL A 414 -10.18 25.86 -13.82
N ASP A 415 -9.69 26.80 -14.63
CA ASP A 415 -8.31 26.82 -15.12
C ASP A 415 -7.31 27.10 -13.97
N GLU A 416 -7.58 28.14 -13.16
CA GLU A 416 -6.71 28.54 -12.05
C GLU A 416 -6.68 27.51 -10.92
N ASP A 417 -7.84 26.92 -10.56
CA ASP A 417 -7.94 26.03 -9.42
C ASP A 417 -7.84 24.57 -9.82
N ILE A 418 -8.68 24.05 -10.72
CA ILE A 418 -8.75 22.61 -10.96
C ILE A 418 -7.60 22.12 -11.83
N LYS A 419 -7.38 22.78 -12.97
CA LYS A 419 -6.32 22.39 -13.91
C LYS A 419 -4.93 22.70 -13.37
N GLY A 420 -4.80 23.65 -12.43
CA GLY A 420 -3.57 23.93 -11.70
C GLY A 420 -3.06 22.76 -10.84
N PHE A 421 -3.89 21.76 -10.55
CA PHE A 421 -3.49 20.48 -9.92
C PHE A 421 -3.12 19.38 -10.93
N GLY A 422 -3.23 19.68 -12.22
CA GLY A 422 -2.99 18.73 -13.31
C GLY A 422 -4.14 17.73 -13.50
N ALA A 423 -5.33 18.04 -13.00
CA ALA A 423 -6.54 17.23 -13.19
C ALA A 423 -7.18 17.48 -14.56
N THR A 424 -7.73 16.42 -15.16
CA THR A 424 -8.55 16.53 -16.38
C THR A 424 -10.01 16.84 -15.98
N THR A 425 -10.60 17.93 -16.49
CA THR A 425 -11.92 18.41 -16.02
C THR A 425 -12.99 18.38 -17.10
N SER A 426 -14.21 18.03 -16.71
CA SER A 426 -15.44 18.16 -17.51
C SER A 426 -16.47 18.95 -16.72
N LEU A 427 -17.24 19.79 -17.43
CA LEU A 427 -18.30 20.63 -16.88
C LEU A 427 -19.57 20.33 -17.66
N ALA A 428 -20.43 19.49 -17.10
CA ALA A 428 -21.68 19.11 -17.72
C ALA A 428 -22.69 20.25 -17.65
N ALA A 429 -23.44 20.49 -18.74
CA ALA A 429 -24.52 21.47 -18.72
C ALA A 429 -25.68 21.09 -17.80
N PHE A 430 -25.95 19.79 -17.68
CA PHE A 430 -27.10 19.25 -16.95
C PHE A 430 -26.68 17.99 -16.19
N ARG A 431 -27.30 17.77 -15.03
CA ARG A 431 -27.06 16.59 -14.18
C ARG A 431 -27.40 15.25 -14.84
N ASP A 432 -28.29 15.24 -15.84
CA ASP A 432 -28.77 14.00 -16.45
C ASP A 432 -27.72 13.35 -17.38
N LEU A 433 -26.65 14.09 -17.74
CA LEU A 433 -25.55 13.61 -18.59
C LEU A 433 -25.99 13.00 -19.93
N ASN A 434 -27.19 13.34 -20.40
CA ASN A 434 -27.83 12.74 -21.59
C ASN A 434 -27.66 13.56 -22.87
N THR A 435 -26.98 14.71 -22.78
CA THR A 435 -26.67 15.60 -23.90
C THR A 435 -25.18 15.74 -24.05
N VAL A 436 -24.69 15.71 -25.29
CA VAL A 436 -23.32 16.13 -25.58
C VAL A 436 -23.30 17.65 -25.59
N ASP A 437 -22.73 18.27 -24.57
CA ASP A 437 -22.54 19.72 -24.56
C ASP A 437 -21.09 20.06 -24.91
N LEU A 438 -20.92 20.81 -26.00
CA LEU A 438 -19.63 21.37 -26.42
C LEU A 438 -19.39 22.76 -25.80
N GLY A 439 -20.38 23.32 -25.11
CA GLY A 439 -20.46 24.70 -24.65
C GLY A 439 -19.56 25.06 -23.48
N LEU A 440 -19.23 24.12 -22.58
CA LEU A 440 -18.36 24.32 -21.42
C LEU A 440 -17.76 22.95 -21.04
N PRO A 441 -16.48 22.74 -20.69
CA PRO A 441 -15.26 23.56 -20.67
C PRO A 441 -14.23 23.03 -21.71
N ASN A 442 -14.68 22.67 -22.92
CA ASN A 442 -13.86 22.08 -23.98
C ASN A 442 -12.83 23.03 -24.65
N VAL A 443 -12.56 24.22 -24.08
CA VAL A 443 -11.87 25.31 -24.82
C VAL A 443 -10.92 26.18 -24.02
N LEU A 444 -10.54 25.85 -22.78
CA LEU A 444 -9.33 26.46 -22.23
C LEU A 444 -8.18 25.48 -22.40
N PRO A 445 -7.35 25.62 -23.47
CA PRO A 445 -6.02 25.04 -23.42
C PRO A 445 -5.37 25.61 -22.17
N VAL A 446 -4.82 24.74 -21.34
CA VAL A 446 -3.97 25.17 -20.24
C VAL A 446 -2.87 26.02 -20.88
N ALA A 447 -2.56 27.17 -20.28
CA ALA A 447 -1.43 27.96 -20.75
C ALA A 447 -0.20 27.06 -20.82
N ALA A 448 0.61 27.21 -21.88
CA ALA A 448 1.83 26.42 -22.00
C ALA A 448 2.63 26.53 -20.69
N ASP A 449 2.91 25.39 -20.10
CA ASP A 449 3.48 25.38 -18.78
C ASP A 449 4.97 25.77 -18.83
N THR A 450 5.29 26.79 -18.04
CA THR A 450 6.64 27.32 -17.88
C THR A 450 6.98 27.55 -16.41
N GLN A 451 6.07 27.19 -15.51
CA GLN A 451 6.19 27.45 -14.09
C GLN A 451 6.66 26.16 -13.42
N ALA A 452 7.39 26.30 -12.33
CA ALA A 452 7.75 25.15 -11.52
C ALA A 452 6.60 24.79 -10.56
N PRO A 453 6.55 23.53 -10.07
CA PRO A 453 5.57 23.11 -9.08
C PRO A 453 5.49 24.02 -7.86
N THR A 454 4.27 24.15 -7.34
CA THR A 454 3.99 24.93 -6.13
C THR A 454 3.74 24.02 -4.94
N TRP A 455 4.32 24.35 -3.80
CA TRP A 455 4.17 23.52 -2.59
C TRP A 455 2.79 23.71 -1.93
N ASN A 456 2.24 22.63 -1.38
CA ASN A 456 0.97 22.65 -0.64
C ASN A 456 1.17 22.12 0.80
N ASN A 457 0.08 21.79 1.49
CA ASN A 457 0.06 21.36 2.88
C ASN A 457 -1.03 20.32 3.12
N THR A 458 -0.63 19.09 3.40
CA THR A 458 -1.56 17.97 3.65
C THR A 458 -2.04 17.87 5.10
N SER A 459 -1.56 18.73 6.00
CA SER A 459 -1.99 18.76 7.41
C SER A 459 -3.33 19.42 7.67
N ILE A 460 -3.90 20.07 6.64
CA ILE A 460 -5.19 20.71 6.77
C ILE A 460 -6.25 19.62 6.97
N GLY A 461 -6.98 19.72 8.09
CA GLY A 461 -8.13 18.88 8.40
C GLY A 461 -9.42 19.41 7.81
N PHE A 462 -10.55 18.86 8.25
CA PHE A 462 -11.87 19.26 7.78
C PHE A 462 -12.11 20.77 7.88
N ILE A 463 -12.54 21.38 6.77
CA ILE A 463 -12.93 22.79 6.71
C ILE A 463 -14.45 22.88 6.70
N SER A 464 -15.01 23.49 7.75
CA SER A 464 -16.46 23.72 7.87
C SER A 464 -17.03 24.49 6.68
N THR A 465 -18.23 24.12 6.23
CA THR A 465 -18.92 24.70 5.06
C THR A 465 -19.14 26.21 5.15
N THR A 466 -19.26 26.73 6.37
CA THR A 466 -19.41 28.17 6.66
C THR A 466 -18.10 28.92 6.89
N ALA A 467 -16.94 28.25 6.81
CA ALA A 467 -15.66 28.87 7.08
C ALA A 467 -15.23 29.80 5.93
N PRO A 468 -14.55 30.92 6.22
CA PRO A 468 -13.86 31.69 5.20
C PRO A 468 -12.71 30.87 4.59
N GLU A 469 -12.21 31.33 3.45
CA GLU A 469 -11.04 30.73 2.82
C GLU A 469 -9.86 30.67 3.80
N PRO A 470 -9.22 29.50 3.99
CA PRO A 470 -8.10 29.38 4.91
C PRO A 470 -6.86 30.09 4.38
N THR A 471 -6.08 30.69 5.28
CA THR A 471 -4.72 31.13 4.94
C THR A 471 -3.81 29.91 4.85
N LEU A 472 -3.43 29.51 3.64
CA LEU A 472 -2.51 28.41 3.42
C LEU A 472 -1.08 28.79 3.86
N THR A 473 -0.46 27.94 4.68
CA THR A 473 0.98 27.96 4.92
C THR A 473 1.56 26.69 4.28
N PRO A 474 2.13 26.77 3.07
CA PRO A 474 2.76 25.63 2.41
C PRO A 474 3.88 25.02 3.25
N ARG A 475 3.99 23.69 3.20
CA ARG A 475 5.12 22.93 3.77
C ARG A 475 6.19 22.74 2.70
N THR A 476 6.92 23.83 2.43
CA THR A 476 7.87 23.93 1.30
C THR A 476 9.20 23.24 1.54
N GLY A 477 9.61 22.36 0.62
CA GLY A 477 10.91 21.71 0.64
C GLY A 477 11.05 20.70 1.77
N VAL A 478 12.29 20.47 2.22
CA VAL A 478 12.56 19.54 3.33
C VAL A 478 11.82 20.00 4.60
N GLN A 479 11.07 19.08 5.21
CA GLN A 479 10.31 19.36 6.43
C GLN A 479 10.91 18.67 7.65
N GLU A 480 11.54 17.52 7.51
CA GLU A 480 12.16 16.79 8.62
C GLU A 480 13.40 16.02 8.16
N LEU A 481 14.35 15.88 9.08
CA LEU A 481 15.49 14.99 8.99
C LEU A 481 15.55 14.15 10.26
N ALA A 482 15.72 12.84 10.11
CA ALA A 482 15.94 11.92 11.22
C ALA A 482 17.13 10.99 10.91
N GLN A 483 17.71 10.39 11.94
CA GLN A 483 18.72 9.32 11.75
C GLN A 483 18.02 8.11 11.11
N GLY A 484 18.68 7.45 10.16
CA GLY A 484 18.20 6.17 9.65
C GLY A 484 18.38 5.03 10.66
N PRO A 485 17.83 3.85 10.36
CA PRO A 485 17.97 2.66 11.20
C PRO A 485 19.42 2.18 11.31
N HIS A 486 20.27 2.49 10.33
CA HIS A 486 21.68 2.10 10.33
C HIS A 486 22.65 3.29 10.34
N SER A 487 23.88 3.00 10.76
CA SER A 487 24.97 3.97 10.76
C SER A 487 25.19 4.59 9.37
N GLY A 488 25.20 5.93 9.31
CA GLY A 488 25.47 6.67 8.08
C GLY A 488 24.24 6.91 7.21
N GLU A 489 23.05 6.62 7.71
CA GLU A 489 21.78 6.86 7.03
C GLU A 489 21.05 8.09 7.57
N VAL A 490 20.32 8.76 6.68
CA VAL A 490 19.46 9.91 6.99
C VAL A 490 18.10 9.70 6.33
N ILE A 491 17.04 9.81 7.12
CA ILE A 491 15.67 9.89 6.64
C ILE A 491 15.37 11.36 6.31
N VAL A 492 14.88 11.63 5.11
CA VAL A 492 14.48 12.96 4.64
C VAL A 492 12.98 12.93 4.38
N ARG A 493 12.22 13.87 4.95
CA ARG A 493 10.75 13.94 4.78
C ARG A 493 10.29 15.30 4.27
N TRP A 494 9.27 15.30 3.41
CA TRP A 494 8.69 16.51 2.82
C TRP A 494 7.21 16.32 2.49
N ASP A 495 6.50 17.42 2.25
CA ASP A 495 5.07 17.40 1.91
C ASP A 495 4.84 17.39 0.38
N VAL A 496 3.62 17.63 -0.07
CA VAL A 496 3.25 17.57 -1.49
C VAL A 496 3.50 18.90 -2.22
N ALA A 497 3.76 18.79 -3.52
CA ALA A 497 3.72 19.89 -4.47
C ALA A 497 2.64 19.59 -5.52
N GLN A 498 2.18 20.62 -6.19
CA GLN A 498 1.17 20.55 -7.23
C GLN A 498 1.61 21.35 -8.46
N ASP A 499 1.18 20.87 -9.61
CA ASP A 499 1.44 21.50 -10.90
C ASP A 499 0.39 21.02 -11.91
N GLN A 500 0.20 21.79 -12.98
CA GLN A 500 -0.64 21.40 -14.11
C GLN A 500 -0.01 20.29 -14.96
N THR A 501 1.30 20.09 -14.86
CA THR A 501 2.08 19.10 -15.59
C THR A 501 2.56 17.97 -14.66
N ASN A 502 1.78 16.89 -14.62
CA ASN A 502 2.12 15.67 -13.90
C ASN A 502 2.96 14.70 -14.76
N PRO A 503 3.71 13.74 -14.18
CA PRO A 503 3.90 13.55 -12.73
C PRO A 503 4.87 14.58 -12.13
N ILE A 504 4.71 14.83 -10.83
CA ILE A 504 5.64 15.63 -10.04
C ILE A 504 6.67 14.69 -9.40
N THR A 505 7.94 14.99 -9.60
CA THR A 505 9.07 14.26 -9.00
C THR A 505 9.80 15.14 -8.00
N TYR A 506 10.60 14.53 -7.13
CA TYR A 506 11.34 15.24 -6.10
C TYR A 506 12.83 14.98 -6.20
N ASN A 507 13.61 16.04 -6.01
CA ASN A 507 15.05 16.01 -5.97
C ASN A 507 15.53 16.36 -4.56
N VAL A 508 16.31 15.46 -3.95
CA VAL A 508 16.98 15.73 -2.68
C VAL A 508 18.38 16.23 -2.97
N TYR A 509 18.72 17.37 -2.39
CA TYR A 509 20.06 17.94 -2.44
C TYR A 509 20.70 17.82 -1.08
N TRP A 510 22.00 17.50 -1.03
CA TRP A 510 22.74 17.49 0.23
C TRP A 510 24.15 18.06 0.10
N ASN A 511 24.67 18.62 1.19
CA ASN A 511 26.01 19.20 1.26
C ASN A 511 26.52 19.25 2.72
N THR A 512 27.82 19.25 2.95
CA THR A 512 28.42 19.50 4.29
C THR A 512 28.44 20.99 4.65
N THR A 513 28.06 21.87 3.73
CA THR A 513 27.91 23.31 3.95
C THR A 513 26.52 23.76 3.55
N ASN A 514 26.00 24.81 4.18
CA ASN A 514 24.69 25.38 3.84
C ASN A 514 24.74 26.18 2.52
N ASN A 515 24.98 25.48 1.41
CA ASN A 515 25.08 26.03 0.07
C ASN A 515 24.56 25.03 -0.97
N ILE A 516 23.31 25.20 -1.41
CA ILE A 516 22.69 24.34 -2.42
C ILE A 516 23.39 24.41 -3.78
N ALA A 517 24.07 25.51 -4.12
CA ALA A 517 24.72 25.67 -5.42
C ALA A 517 25.91 24.73 -5.65
N THR A 518 26.45 24.13 -4.58
CA THR A 518 27.50 23.11 -4.64
C THR A 518 27.06 21.77 -4.05
N ALA A 519 25.75 21.60 -3.82
CA ALA A 519 25.19 20.38 -3.27
C ALA A 519 25.20 19.24 -4.29
N THR A 520 25.27 18.02 -3.78
CA THR A 520 25.02 16.79 -4.54
C THR A 520 23.51 16.67 -4.75
N LYS A 521 23.08 16.54 -6.01
CA LYS A 521 21.68 16.24 -6.38
C LYS A 521 21.48 14.73 -6.43
N VAL A 522 20.46 14.23 -5.75
CA VAL A 522 19.94 12.87 -5.86
C VAL A 522 18.50 12.97 -6.35
N ALA A 523 18.24 12.45 -7.54
CA ALA A 523 16.87 12.31 -8.02
C ALA A 523 16.21 11.18 -7.23
N ILE A 524 15.09 11.47 -6.58
CA ILE A 524 14.28 10.44 -5.94
C ILE A 524 13.37 9.90 -7.03
N PRO A 525 13.40 8.58 -7.33
CA PRO A 525 12.37 7.97 -8.18
C PRO A 525 10.99 8.41 -7.70
N ALA A 526 10.01 8.52 -8.60
CA ALA A 526 8.62 8.81 -8.20
C ALA A 526 8.28 7.93 -6.98
N ALA A 527 7.84 8.57 -5.90
CA ALA A 527 8.04 8.12 -4.52
C ALA A 527 7.85 6.61 -4.32
N SER A 528 8.69 6.05 -3.42
CA SER A 528 8.55 4.71 -2.85
C SER A 528 7.08 4.33 -2.68
N SER A 529 6.74 3.08 -2.92
CA SER A 529 5.36 2.56 -3.01
C SER A 529 4.43 2.91 -1.83
N GLY A 530 4.91 3.44 -0.70
CA GLY A 530 4.10 3.83 0.45
C GLY A 530 4.26 5.31 0.90
N PRO A 531 3.28 5.82 1.67
CA PRO A 531 3.38 7.12 2.33
C PRO A 531 4.50 7.13 3.36
N ALA A 532 5.00 8.32 3.69
CA ALA A 532 5.96 8.43 4.78
C ALA A 532 5.38 7.86 6.08
N GLU A 533 6.28 7.31 6.87
CA GLU A 533 6.00 6.79 8.19
C GLU A 533 5.12 7.76 9.02
N GLY A 534 3.97 7.28 9.51
CA GLY A 534 3.04 8.03 10.40
C GLY A 534 2.05 8.97 9.69
N TYR A 535 2.21 9.19 8.39
CA TYR A 535 1.36 10.09 7.61
C TYR A 535 -0.13 9.73 7.67
N ASN A 536 -0.46 8.45 7.50
CA ASN A 536 -1.85 7.96 7.50
C ASN A 536 -2.56 8.23 8.84
N LEU A 537 -1.79 8.24 9.94
CA LEU A 537 -2.32 8.39 11.30
C LEU A 537 -2.56 9.86 11.65
N ASN A 538 -1.59 10.74 11.35
CA ASN A 538 -1.63 12.14 11.74
C ASN A 538 -0.83 13.04 10.78
N THR A 539 -1.53 13.65 9.82
CA THR A 539 -0.92 14.59 8.86
C THR A 539 -0.44 15.90 9.50
N GLY A 540 -0.84 16.18 10.75
CA GLY A 540 -0.41 17.33 11.53
C GLY A 540 1.07 17.31 11.91
N SER A 541 1.58 16.14 12.31
CA SER A 541 2.97 15.96 12.75
C SER A 541 3.85 15.20 11.76
N HIS A 542 3.25 14.63 10.71
CA HIS A 542 3.92 13.82 9.70
C HIS A 542 3.69 14.39 8.29
N TYR A 543 4.40 13.85 7.30
CA TYR A 543 4.51 14.40 5.95
C TYR A 543 4.17 13.34 4.90
N ALA A 544 3.78 13.75 3.70
CA ALA A 544 3.32 12.80 2.68
C ALA A 544 4.42 11.90 2.10
N ASN A 545 5.67 12.39 2.06
CA ASN A 545 6.77 11.76 1.35
C ASN A 545 8.02 11.61 2.23
N GLU A 546 8.75 10.51 2.03
CA GLU A 546 10.07 10.29 2.63
C GLU A 546 11.03 9.52 1.72
N THR A 547 12.32 9.57 2.05
CA THR A 547 13.34 8.69 1.49
C THR A 547 14.47 8.50 2.50
N ILE A 548 15.14 7.35 2.45
CA ILE A 548 16.38 7.10 3.18
C ILE A 548 17.56 7.30 2.24
N LEU A 549 18.57 8.04 2.68
CA LEU A 549 19.84 8.22 1.98
C LEU A 549 20.97 7.66 2.85
N SER A 550 21.90 6.92 2.23
CA SER A 550 23.03 6.28 2.90
C SER A 550 24.39 6.86 2.47
N GLY A 551 25.47 6.43 3.13
CA GLY A 551 26.84 6.81 2.80
C GLY A 551 27.32 8.11 3.47
N PHE A 552 26.58 8.61 4.46
CA PHE A 552 27.02 9.75 5.26
C PHE A 552 27.99 9.32 6.35
N THR A 553 29.00 10.16 6.61
CA THR A 553 29.99 9.86 7.66
C THR A 553 29.46 10.32 9.01
N PRO A 554 29.36 9.42 10.01
CA PRO A 554 28.98 9.78 11.37
C PRO A 554 29.91 10.83 11.98
N GLY A 555 29.36 11.71 12.81
CA GLY A 555 30.00 12.87 13.41
C GLY A 555 30.02 14.13 12.52
N ASN A 556 29.71 14.01 11.23
CA ASN A 556 29.65 15.18 10.32
C ASN A 556 28.26 15.81 10.29
N SER A 557 28.23 17.13 10.12
CA SER A 557 27.01 17.88 9.82
C SER A 557 26.72 17.90 8.32
N TYR A 558 25.48 17.61 7.96
CA TYR A 558 24.98 17.69 6.60
C TYR A 558 23.76 18.60 6.54
N TYR A 559 23.61 19.32 5.43
CA TYR A 559 22.47 20.14 5.08
C TYR A 559 21.74 19.48 3.92
N PHE A 560 20.41 19.46 3.99
CA PHE A 560 19.53 18.88 2.99
C PHE A 560 18.51 19.90 2.49
N TRP A 561 18.08 19.74 1.24
CA TRP A 561 16.98 20.47 0.61
C TRP A 561 16.15 19.48 -0.21
N VAL A 562 14.88 19.79 -0.41
CA VAL A 562 14.03 19.09 -1.37
C VAL A 562 13.44 20.09 -2.35
N ARG A 563 13.44 19.76 -3.64
CA ARG A 563 12.77 20.52 -4.69
C ARG A 563 11.85 19.62 -5.49
N ALA A 564 10.70 20.16 -5.88
CA ALA A 564 9.76 19.55 -6.79
C ALA A 564 10.10 19.92 -8.23
N GLU A 565 9.93 18.97 -9.14
CA GLU A 565 10.18 19.10 -10.59
C GLU A 565 9.00 18.46 -11.33
N ASP A 566 8.43 19.19 -12.29
CA ASP A 566 7.36 18.69 -13.14
C ASP A 566 7.88 17.82 -14.30
N ALA A 567 6.97 17.26 -15.10
CA ALA A 567 7.35 16.44 -16.25
C ALA A 567 8.01 17.22 -17.42
N LEU A 568 7.99 18.56 -17.38
CA LEU A 568 8.71 19.43 -18.33
C LEU A 568 10.09 19.87 -17.81
N ALA A 569 10.52 19.34 -16.67
CA ALA A 569 11.75 19.67 -15.96
C ALA A 569 11.82 21.13 -15.46
N ASN A 570 10.67 21.77 -15.20
CA ASN A 570 10.64 22.99 -14.41
C ASN A 570 10.80 22.62 -12.93
N GLU A 571 11.99 22.85 -12.38
CA GLU A 571 12.27 22.61 -10.97
C GLU A 571 12.06 23.89 -10.14
N ASP A 572 11.46 23.74 -8.96
CA ASP A 572 11.27 24.86 -8.05
C ASP A 572 12.61 25.40 -7.51
N THR A 573 12.61 26.65 -7.04
CA THR A 573 13.84 27.36 -6.63
C THR A 573 13.96 27.58 -5.13
N ASN A 574 13.17 26.87 -4.32
CA ASN A 574 13.24 26.98 -2.88
C ASN A 574 14.64 26.66 -2.35
N ILE A 575 14.95 27.26 -1.20
CA ILE A 575 16.25 27.14 -0.51
C ILE A 575 16.05 26.71 0.95
N VAL A 576 14.91 26.10 1.26
CA VAL A 576 14.59 25.63 2.61
C VAL A 576 15.57 24.51 2.95
N ALA A 577 16.45 24.78 3.91
CA ALA A 577 17.49 23.86 4.36
C ALA A 577 17.15 23.33 5.75
N LYS A 578 17.34 22.04 5.97
CA LYS A 578 17.49 21.46 7.31
C LYS A 578 18.87 20.85 7.45
N SER A 579 19.37 20.76 8.68
CA SER A 579 20.65 20.13 8.96
C SER A 579 20.52 19.07 10.01
N ILE A 580 21.34 18.02 9.88
CA ILE A 580 21.47 16.96 10.86
C ILE A 580 22.95 16.66 11.06
N VAL A 581 23.34 16.36 12.29
CA VAL A 581 24.63 15.71 12.57
C VAL A 581 24.36 14.22 12.47
N VAL A 582 24.92 13.57 11.47
CA VAL A 582 24.75 12.11 11.35
C VAL A 582 25.49 11.48 12.52
N SER A 583 24.81 10.65 13.30
CA SER A 583 25.38 9.94 14.44
C SER A 583 25.30 8.45 14.21
N ASN A 584 26.19 7.69 14.85
CA ASN A 584 25.96 6.26 14.96
C ASN A 584 24.74 6.03 15.85
N PRO A 585 23.89 5.03 15.53
CA PRO A 585 22.99 4.44 16.51
C PRO A 585 23.75 4.10 17.79
N TYR A 586 23.07 4.15 18.93
CA TYR A 586 23.68 3.79 20.20
C TYR A 586 23.92 2.28 20.24
N LYS A 587 25.13 1.86 20.60
CA LYS A 587 25.52 0.45 20.69
C LYS A 587 26.50 0.23 21.83
N ASN A 588 26.19 -0.73 22.69
CA ASN A 588 27.06 -1.13 23.80
C ASN A 588 27.03 -2.64 23.98
N THR A 589 27.88 -3.36 23.24
CA THR A 589 28.01 -4.81 23.40
C THR A 589 28.88 -5.13 24.61
N VAL A 590 28.40 -5.96 25.53
CA VAL A 590 29.14 -6.44 26.70
C VAL A 590 29.48 -7.92 26.53
N SER A 591 30.73 -8.29 26.83
CA SER A 591 31.20 -9.68 26.76
C SER A 591 30.98 -10.46 28.05
N SER A 592 30.56 -9.77 29.12
CA SER A 592 30.19 -10.35 30.41
C SER A 592 28.88 -9.71 30.85
N PRO A 593 27.95 -10.48 31.45
CA PRO A 593 26.71 -9.94 31.99
C PRO A 593 26.96 -8.80 32.98
N LEU A 594 26.18 -7.72 32.86
CA LEU A 594 26.16 -6.65 33.86
C LEU A 594 25.43 -7.13 35.11
N THR A 595 25.85 -6.62 36.27
CA THR A 595 25.23 -6.93 37.55
C THR A 595 24.03 -6.01 37.75
N ILE A 596 22.86 -6.58 38.00
CA ILE A 596 21.65 -5.80 38.30
C ILE A 596 21.56 -5.60 39.82
N ASP A 597 22.19 -4.55 40.35
CA ASP A 597 22.28 -4.26 41.79
C ASP A 597 21.94 -2.81 42.19
N GLY A 598 21.64 -1.94 41.22
CA GLY A 598 21.29 -0.54 41.41
C GLY A 598 22.51 0.40 41.47
N ASP A 599 23.66 -0.04 40.98
CA ASP A 599 24.91 0.74 40.91
C ASP A 599 25.52 0.71 39.51
N LEU A 600 25.57 1.86 38.83
CA LEU A 600 26.07 1.96 37.45
C LEU A 600 27.61 1.86 37.33
N ALA A 601 28.30 1.31 38.33
CA ALA A 601 29.76 1.25 38.36
C ALA A 601 30.35 0.32 37.27
N ASP A 602 29.68 -0.80 36.96
CA ASP A 602 30.08 -1.73 35.90
C ASP A 602 29.63 -1.29 34.49
N TRP A 603 28.84 -0.22 34.41
CA TRP A 603 28.49 0.49 33.16
C TRP A 603 29.56 1.51 32.75
N ALA A 604 30.61 1.68 33.55
CA ALA A 604 31.66 2.66 33.30
C ALA A 604 32.32 2.43 31.93
N GLY A 605 32.22 3.45 31.06
CA GLY A 605 32.80 3.42 29.71
C GLY A 605 31.82 3.03 28.60
N LEU A 606 30.59 2.62 28.94
CA LEU A 606 29.51 2.46 27.97
C LEU A 606 28.95 3.83 27.54
N GLN A 607 28.51 3.93 26.29
CA GLN A 607 27.90 5.14 25.76
C GLN A 607 26.53 5.36 26.41
N ALA A 608 26.30 6.55 26.95
CA ALA A 608 25.00 6.97 27.46
C ALA A 608 24.23 7.77 26.40
N PHE A 609 22.90 7.73 26.45
CA PHE A 609 22.06 8.69 25.73
C PHE A 609 22.32 10.11 26.30
N PRO A 610 21.98 11.20 25.56
CA PRO A 610 22.28 12.57 25.97
C PRO A 610 21.56 12.89 27.26
N SER A 611 22.25 13.46 28.27
CA SER A 611 21.63 13.74 29.57
C SER A 611 20.33 14.53 29.43
N ASP A 612 19.32 14.11 30.16
CA ASP A 612 18.03 14.79 30.19
C ASP A 612 18.08 16.01 31.10
N SER A 613 17.34 17.06 30.74
CA SER A 613 17.38 18.29 31.52
C SER A 613 16.36 18.23 32.65
N ALA A 614 16.76 18.59 33.87
CA ALA A 614 15.84 18.62 35.01
C ALA A 614 14.75 19.70 34.81
N ASP A 615 13.62 19.31 34.24
CA ASP A 615 12.58 20.22 33.73
C ASP A 615 11.20 19.96 34.36
N VAL A 616 11.06 18.90 35.16
CA VAL A 616 9.90 18.67 36.01
C VAL A 616 9.98 19.52 37.28
N ALA A 617 9.21 20.61 37.34
CA ALA A 617 9.16 21.47 38.52
C ALA A 617 8.08 21.02 39.56
N GLY A 618 8.41 21.08 40.86
CA GLY A 618 7.42 21.02 41.95
C GLY A 618 7.59 19.86 42.93
N THR A 619 6.48 19.27 43.40
CA THR A 619 6.48 18.16 44.39
C THR A 619 6.59 16.77 43.75
N SER A 620 6.87 16.69 42.45
CA SER A 620 6.88 15.47 41.64
C SER A 620 8.25 15.20 41.00
N LEU A 621 9.34 15.65 41.64
CA LEU A 621 10.72 15.44 41.20
C LEU A 621 11.05 13.94 41.04
N GLN A 622 10.31 13.04 41.70
CA GLN A 622 10.49 11.59 41.62
C GLN A 622 10.32 10.99 40.21
N ASN A 623 9.81 11.76 39.26
CA ASN A 623 9.60 11.36 37.87
C ASN A 623 10.42 12.17 36.87
N ASP A 624 11.32 13.02 37.34
CA ASP A 624 12.28 13.75 36.50
C ASP A 624 13.34 12.75 36.02
N ILE A 625 13.34 12.49 34.72
CA ILE A 625 14.32 11.63 34.05
C ILE A 625 15.64 12.42 34.00
N LEU A 626 16.77 11.75 34.25
CA LEU A 626 18.10 12.37 34.15
C LEU A 626 18.95 11.72 33.07
N GLY A 627 18.67 10.46 32.73
CA GLY A 627 19.39 9.77 31.66
C GLY A 627 19.06 8.29 31.54
N MET A 628 19.54 7.74 30.43
CA MET A 628 19.41 6.33 30.08
C MET A 628 20.73 5.80 29.51
N ARG A 629 20.98 4.51 29.73
CA ARG A 629 22.04 3.73 29.07
C ARG A 629 21.51 2.35 28.75
N PHE A 630 21.84 1.85 27.57
CA PHE A 630 21.57 0.45 27.19
C PHE A 630 22.85 -0.30 26.94
N ALA A 631 22.84 -1.59 27.23
CA ALA A 631 23.90 -2.52 26.88
C ALA A 631 23.28 -3.86 26.49
N HIS A 632 23.99 -4.69 25.73
CA HIS A 632 23.48 -6.02 25.40
C HIS A 632 24.58 -7.07 25.34
N ASP A 633 24.21 -8.31 25.63
CA ASP A 633 24.96 -9.51 25.25
C ASP A 633 24.12 -10.38 24.32
N THR A 634 24.55 -11.61 24.05
CA THR A 634 23.82 -12.57 23.19
C THR A 634 22.42 -12.96 23.69
N THR A 635 22.08 -12.67 24.95
CA THR A 635 20.87 -13.13 25.62
C THR A 635 20.02 -11.99 26.16
N ASN A 636 20.63 -10.95 26.74
CA ASN A 636 19.93 -9.91 27.47
C ASN A 636 20.20 -8.51 26.91
N LEU A 637 19.15 -7.71 26.88
CA LEU A 637 19.21 -6.26 26.91
C LEU A 637 19.28 -5.81 28.38
N TYR A 638 20.29 -5.03 28.70
CA TYR A 638 20.47 -4.35 29.98
C TYR A 638 20.05 -2.90 29.83
N ILE A 639 19.34 -2.37 30.82
CA ILE A 639 18.81 -1.02 30.86
C ILE A 639 19.24 -0.34 32.17
N GLY A 640 19.99 0.75 32.09
CA GLY A 640 20.32 1.62 33.20
C GLY A 640 19.56 2.94 33.08
N LEU A 641 18.79 3.30 34.09
CA LEU A 641 18.00 4.53 34.14
C LEU A 641 18.42 5.38 35.35
N GLU A 642 18.49 6.68 35.13
CA GLU A 642 18.83 7.68 36.15
C GLU A 642 17.64 8.62 36.31
N TRP A 643 17.19 8.80 37.55
CA TRP A 643 16.08 9.67 37.94
C TRP A 643 16.53 10.65 39.02
N GLU A 644 15.83 11.77 39.18
CA GLU A 644 16.11 12.67 40.31
C GLU A 644 15.88 11.94 41.65
N ALA A 645 16.89 12.03 42.51
CA ALA A 645 16.98 11.24 43.72
C ALA A 645 15.98 11.72 44.78
N ASP A 646 15.08 10.83 45.22
CA ASP A 646 14.17 11.08 46.33
C ASP A 646 14.02 9.85 47.23
N ALA A 647 14.13 10.05 48.54
CA ALA A 647 14.00 8.98 49.54
C ALA A 647 12.62 8.31 49.58
N SER A 648 11.60 8.90 48.93
CA SER A 648 10.25 8.37 48.76
C SER A 648 10.03 7.61 47.44
N ASN A 649 11.07 7.50 46.58
CA ASN A 649 11.00 6.77 45.32
C ASN A 649 10.63 5.30 45.54
N THR A 650 9.56 4.86 44.87
CA THR A 650 9.16 3.44 44.78
C THR A 650 9.30 2.96 43.35
N LEU A 651 10.46 3.19 42.73
CA LEU A 651 10.73 2.78 41.35
C LEU A 651 11.20 1.29 41.32
N PRO A 652 11.11 0.62 40.17
CA PRO A 652 10.30 1.00 39.02
C PRO A 652 8.81 0.69 39.28
N ASN A 653 7.90 1.56 38.84
CA ASN A 653 6.44 1.50 39.03
C ASN A 653 5.68 1.92 37.76
N TRP A 654 4.33 1.94 37.82
CA TRP A 654 3.50 2.21 36.64
C TRP A 654 3.65 3.63 36.07
N GLY A 655 4.18 4.56 36.87
CA GLY A 655 4.50 5.90 36.41
C GLY A 655 5.64 5.93 35.39
N GLN A 656 6.60 4.99 35.43
CA GLN A 656 7.71 4.93 34.46
C GLN A 656 7.38 3.95 33.35
N ASN A 657 7.38 4.46 32.12
CA ASN A 657 7.05 3.69 30.93
C ASN A 657 8.18 3.81 29.94
N LEU A 658 8.81 2.69 29.61
CA LEU A 658 9.79 2.57 28.54
C LEU A 658 9.11 1.92 27.34
N TYR A 659 8.97 2.67 26.26
CA TYR A 659 8.34 2.21 25.03
C TYR A 659 9.41 1.81 24.03
N LEU A 660 9.28 0.59 23.50
CA LEU A 660 10.20 -0.01 22.55
C LEU A 660 9.43 -0.36 21.29
N ASP A 661 9.87 0.22 20.18
CA ASP A 661 9.41 -0.05 18.82
C ASP A 661 10.50 -0.91 18.18
N THR A 662 10.22 -2.22 18.09
CA THR A 662 11.21 -3.27 17.83
C THR A 662 11.31 -3.68 16.36
N ASP A 663 10.34 -3.29 15.55
CA ASP A 663 10.37 -3.41 14.09
C ASP A 663 10.75 -2.08 13.40
N ASN A 664 10.83 -0.97 14.15
CA ASN A 664 11.11 0.38 13.65
C ASN A 664 10.02 0.92 12.71
N ASP A 665 8.76 0.50 12.90
CA ASP A 665 7.61 0.95 12.12
C ASP A 665 6.52 1.58 13.00
N ILE A 666 6.28 2.88 12.85
CA ILE A 666 5.22 3.58 13.60
C ILE A 666 3.81 3.08 13.32
N ARG A 667 3.60 2.39 12.18
CA ARG A 667 2.29 1.89 11.75
C ARG A 667 1.91 0.65 12.53
N THR A 668 2.89 -0.07 13.07
CA THR A 668 2.70 -1.17 14.01
C THR A 668 2.78 -0.63 15.44
N GLY A 669 2.44 -1.47 16.42
CA GLY A 669 2.52 -1.06 17.83
C GLY A 669 1.59 0.10 18.25
N PHE A 670 1.92 0.68 19.40
CA PHE A 670 1.22 1.81 20.00
C PHE A 670 1.92 3.14 19.69
N SER A 671 1.24 4.03 18.98
CA SER A 671 1.78 5.35 18.59
C SER A 671 0.97 6.54 19.14
N ASP A 672 0.09 6.29 20.12
CA ASP A 672 -0.88 7.27 20.64
C ASP A 672 -1.60 8.03 19.52
N PHE A 673 -2.21 7.26 18.60
CA PHE A 673 -2.91 7.77 17.42
C PHE A 673 -2.00 8.60 16.50
N GLY A 674 -0.75 8.19 16.32
CA GLY A 674 0.24 8.85 15.47
C GLY A 674 0.83 10.14 16.04
N GLN A 675 0.56 10.49 17.29
CA GLN A 675 1.21 11.62 17.95
C GLN A 675 2.69 11.34 18.23
N TRP A 676 3.01 10.08 18.54
CA TRP A 676 4.37 9.68 18.84
C TRP A 676 5.18 9.58 17.55
N ALA A 677 6.49 9.39 17.67
CA ALA A 677 7.37 9.11 16.54
C ALA A 677 7.79 7.63 16.46
N ILE A 678 7.17 6.79 17.29
CA ILE A 678 7.43 5.36 17.42
C ILE A 678 6.12 4.57 17.49
N GLY A 679 6.14 3.35 16.98
CA GLY A 679 5.08 2.36 17.04
C GLY A 679 5.42 1.33 18.10
N ALA A 680 5.16 1.62 19.38
CA ALA A 680 5.71 0.80 20.44
C ALA A 680 5.08 -0.60 20.47
N ASP A 681 5.85 -1.63 20.12
CA ASP A 681 5.47 -3.04 20.24
C ASP A 681 5.48 -3.51 21.68
N TYR A 682 6.44 -3.01 22.46
CA TYR A 682 6.64 -3.39 23.85
C TYR A 682 6.66 -2.18 24.77
N LEU A 683 6.07 -2.39 25.94
CA LEU A 683 6.12 -1.45 27.06
C LEU A 683 6.75 -2.16 28.25
N ILE A 684 7.84 -1.61 28.76
CA ILE A 684 8.35 -1.96 30.09
C ILE A 684 7.82 -0.93 31.07
N GLN A 685 6.85 -1.37 31.88
CA GLN A 685 6.21 -0.55 32.90
C GLN A 685 6.56 -1.12 34.27
N GLY A 686 7.27 -0.34 35.07
CA GLY A 686 7.93 -0.89 36.25
C GLY A 686 9.00 -1.91 35.85
N ALA A 687 8.81 -3.17 36.24
CA ALA A 687 9.58 -4.31 35.73
C ALA A 687 8.74 -5.26 34.86
N ALA A 688 7.44 -4.98 34.67
CA ALA A 688 6.56 -5.83 33.89
C ALA A 688 6.70 -5.51 32.40
N ILE A 689 6.71 -6.55 31.56
CA ILE A 689 6.80 -6.43 30.11
C ILE A 689 5.41 -6.63 29.52
N PHE A 690 4.98 -5.70 28.69
CA PHE A 690 3.72 -5.75 27.95
C PHE A 690 4.02 -5.75 26.46
N SER A 691 3.19 -6.45 25.68
CA SER A 691 3.15 -6.35 24.22
C SER A 691 1.87 -5.64 23.80
N TRP A 692 1.93 -4.86 22.72
CA TRP A 692 0.76 -4.22 22.15
C TRP A 692 -0.07 -5.23 21.33
N ASP A 693 -1.38 -5.25 21.56
CA ASP A 693 -2.33 -6.00 20.72
C ASP A 693 -3.36 -5.01 20.15
N PRO A 694 -3.29 -4.69 18.84
CA PRO A 694 -4.19 -3.73 18.21
C PRO A 694 -5.64 -4.25 18.09
N THR A 695 -5.88 -5.56 18.27
CA THR A 695 -7.19 -6.20 18.03
C THR A 695 -8.11 -6.15 19.25
N LEU A 696 -7.57 -5.89 20.45
CA LEU A 696 -8.35 -5.91 21.68
C LEU A 696 -9.16 -4.61 21.88
N ASN A 697 -10.40 -4.75 22.36
CA ASN A 697 -11.32 -3.66 22.71
C ASN A 697 -11.64 -2.65 21.57
N GLY A 698 -11.35 -2.98 20.31
CA GLY A 698 -11.60 -2.12 19.15
C GLY A 698 -10.65 -0.93 19.01
N THR A 699 -9.82 -0.64 20.01
CA THR A 699 -8.81 0.45 20.00
C THR A 699 -7.40 -0.02 20.32
N GLY A 700 -7.20 -1.33 20.43
CA GLY A 700 -5.97 -1.94 20.92
C GLY A 700 -5.81 -1.85 22.43
N ASN A 701 -4.95 -2.71 22.99
CA ASN A 701 -4.62 -2.70 24.41
C ASN A 701 -3.22 -3.28 24.68
N TRP A 702 -2.60 -2.85 25.78
CA TRP A 702 -1.38 -3.45 26.31
C TRP A 702 -1.69 -4.78 27.01
N VAL A 703 -1.02 -5.84 26.60
CA VAL A 703 -1.19 -7.19 27.15
C VAL A 703 0.06 -7.58 27.91
N PHE A 704 -0.10 -7.93 29.19
CA PHE A 704 1.01 -8.41 29.99
C PHE A 704 1.53 -9.74 29.43
N THR A 705 2.83 -9.82 29.13
CA THR A 705 3.44 -11.02 28.52
C THR A 705 3.60 -12.18 29.50
N GLY A 706 3.33 -11.97 30.79
CA GLY A 706 3.64 -12.93 31.85
C GLY A 706 5.08 -12.84 32.36
N VAL A 707 5.88 -11.93 31.82
CA VAL A 707 7.32 -11.82 32.09
C VAL A 707 7.63 -10.52 32.82
N PHE A 708 8.53 -10.62 33.80
CA PHE A 708 9.16 -9.47 34.45
C PHE A 708 10.64 -9.42 34.09
N ALA A 709 11.15 -8.21 33.86
CA ALA A 709 12.58 -7.94 33.84
C ALA A 709 13.20 -8.26 35.21
N THR A 710 14.46 -8.69 35.21
CA THR A 710 15.26 -8.66 36.44
C THR A 710 15.55 -7.20 36.76
N SER A 711 15.29 -6.74 37.99
CA SER A 711 15.40 -5.31 38.32
C SER A 711 16.06 -5.06 39.68
N SER A 712 16.85 -3.99 39.79
CA SER A 712 17.33 -3.45 41.07
C SER A 712 17.23 -1.92 41.09
N ILE A 713 17.16 -1.34 42.29
CA ILE A 713 17.05 0.10 42.50
C ILE A 713 17.90 0.56 43.68
N ASN A 714 18.53 1.71 43.51
CA ASN A 714 19.09 2.50 44.59
C ASN A 714 18.29 3.80 44.78
N THR A 715 17.38 3.81 45.77
CA THR A 715 16.50 4.96 46.04
C THR A 715 17.24 6.20 46.54
N THR A 716 18.49 6.06 46.98
CA THR A 716 19.29 7.21 47.43
C THR A 716 19.92 7.97 46.26
N THR A 717 20.18 7.27 45.15
CA THR A 717 20.80 7.85 43.96
C THR A 717 19.84 8.00 42.79
N GLY A 718 18.64 7.41 42.85
CA GLY A 718 17.68 7.43 41.74
C GLY A 718 18.06 6.49 40.59
N VAL A 719 18.96 5.54 40.81
CA VAL A 719 19.40 4.58 39.79
C VAL A 719 18.49 3.36 39.77
N VAL A 720 18.03 2.98 38.58
CA VAL A 720 17.32 1.74 38.31
C VAL A 720 18.08 0.95 37.25
N GLU A 721 18.23 -0.36 37.46
CA GLU A 721 18.79 -1.27 36.49
C GLU A 721 17.79 -2.38 36.16
N LEU A 722 17.67 -2.72 34.88
CA LEU A 722 16.86 -3.82 34.39
C LEU A 722 17.69 -4.74 33.48
N ALA A 723 17.39 -6.04 33.49
CA ALA A 723 17.82 -6.98 32.46
C ALA A 723 16.60 -7.72 31.90
N VAL A 724 16.49 -7.69 30.57
CA VAL A 724 15.40 -8.31 29.80
C VAL A 724 16.01 -9.29 28.81
N ASN A 725 15.52 -10.52 28.79
CA ASN A 725 15.92 -11.48 27.76
C ASN A 725 15.37 -11.01 26.40
N LEU A 726 16.24 -10.92 25.39
CA LEU A 726 15.92 -10.43 24.05
C LEU A 726 14.80 -11.22 23.37
N ALA A 727 14.66 -12.52 23.68
CA ALA A 727 13.59 -13.34 23.13
C ALA A 727 12.18 -12.93 23.61
N ASN A 728 12.09 -12.20 24.74
CA ASN A 728 10.82 -11.63 25.21
C ASN A 728 10.48 -10.30 24.51
N LEU A 729 11.38 -9.78 23.69
CA LEU A 729 11.23 -8.57 22.87
C LEU A 729 11.33 -8.92 21.37
N GLY A 730 10.91 -10.13 20.98
CA GLY A 730 10.95 -10.58 19.59
C GLY A 730 12.33 -10.83 19.00
N ASN A 731 13.41 -10.77 19.79
CA ASN A 731 14.81 -10.79 19.32
C ASN A 731 15.14 -9.65 18.33
N ALA A 732 14.66 -8.45 18.62
CA ALA A 732 14.95 -7.25 17.83
C ALA A 732 16.46 -7.04 17.61
N THR A 733 16.86 -6.68 16.38
CA THR A 733 18.25 -6.34 16.02
C THR A 733 18.55 -4.86 16.14
N SER A 734 17.52 -4.03 16.19
CA SER A 734 17.53 -2.62 16.55
C SER A 734 16.15 -2.28 17.09
N PHE A 735 16.02 -1.15 17.77
CA PHE A 735 14.72 -0.63 18.15
C PHE A 735 14.80 0.88 18.37
N ARG A 736 13.64 1.53 18.24
CA ARG A 736 13.45 2.92 18.67
C ARG A 736 12.91 2.94 20.09
N VAL A 737 13.33 3.95 20.85
CA VAL A 737 12.99 4.06 22.26
C VAL A 737 12.59 5.47 22.65
N MET A 738 11.60 5.54 23.54
CA MET A 738 11.18 6.73 24.26
C MET A 738 10.82 6.34 25.69
N LEU A 739 11.11 7.22 26.66
CA LEU A 739 10.54 7.13 28.00
C LEU A 739 9.43 8.16 28.20
N ALA A 740 8.42 7.77 28.96
CA ALA A 740 7.43 8.69 29.51
C ALA A 740 7.20 8.41 31.00
N ALA A 741 7.36 9.43 31.84
CA ALA A 741 7.21 9.33 33.29
C ALA A 741 6.05 10.17 33.82
N SER A 742 5.00 9.53 34.31
CA SER A 742 3.77 10.20 34.75
C SER A 742 3.78 10.59 36.23
N ALA A 743 3.65 11.89 36.51
CA ALA A 743 3.45 12.46 37.86
C ALA A 743 2.20 11.95 38.59
N ALA A 744 1.24 11.37 37.85
CA ALA A 744 -0.02 10.88 38.42
C ALA A 744 0.18 9.77 39.47
N PHE A 745 1.26 8.97 39.36
CA PHE A 745 1.59 7.95 40.36
C PHE A 745 1.76 8.54 41.77
N TYR A 746 2.45 9.67 41.86
CA TYR A 746 2.70 10.37 43.13
C TYR A 746 1.62 11.41 43.46
N GLY A 747 0.47 11.38 42.77
CA GLY A 747 -0.63 12.32 42.96
C GLY A 747 -0.38 13.72 42.36
N GLY A 748 0.63 13.85 41.50
CA GLY A 748 0.92 15.05 40.72
C GLY A 748 0.21 15.08 39.36
N SER A 749 0.56 16.07 38.54
CA SER A 749 0.07 16.23 37.17
C SER A 749 1.23 16.51 36.23
N GLY A 750 1.20 15.93 35.03
CA GLY A 750 2.26 16.08 34.03
C GLY A 750 2.91 14.75 33.67
N THR A 751 3.60 14.75 32.54
CA THR A 751 4.41 13.64 32.05
C THR A 751 5.73 14.23 31.58
N ASP A 752 6.81 13.67 32.06
CA ASP A 752 8.14 13.90 31.55
C ASP A 752 8.41 12.95 30.37
N TYR A 753 8.98 13.46 29.28
CA TYR A 753 9.27 12.70 28.07
C TYR A 753 10.75 12.78 27.78
N TYR A 754 11.37 11.64 27.52
CA TYR A 754 12.77 11.59 27.13
C TYR A 754 12.92 10.83 25.81
N PRO A 755 13.35 11.50 24.73
CA PRO A 755 13.81 12.91 24.68
C PRO A 755 12.68 13.94 24.86
N ASP A 756 12.98 15.14 25.38
CA ASP A 756 12.03 16.26 25.59
C ASP A 756 11.17 16.56 24.35
N THR A 757 11.75 16.34 23.16
CA THR A 757 11.09 16.64 21.90
C THR A 757 10.29 15.49 21.31
N ALA A 758 10.06 14.40 22.05
CA ALA A 758 9.37 13.20 21.56
C ALA A 758 8.01 13.49 20.89
N LEU A 759 7.25 14.44 21.45
CA LEU A 759 5.96 14.85 20.92
C LEU A 759 6.01 16.10 20.01
N THR A 760 7.20 16.63 19.73
CA THR A 760 7.39 17.82 18.89
C THR A 760 7.64 17.41 17.44
N GLY A 761 6.60 17.44 16.60
CA GLY A 761 6.71 17.14 15.17
C GLY A 761 7.76 17.99 14.44
N GLY A 762 8.52 17.38 13.52
CA GLY A 762 9.60 18.04 12.78
C GLY A 762 10.91 18.25 13.55
N SER A 763 11.00 17.80 14.81
CA SER A 763 12.25 17.72 15.58
C SER A 763 13.15 16.59 15.04
N SER A 764 14.48 16.77 15.11
CA SER A 764 15.45 15.78 14.62
C SER A 764 15.72 14.63 15.60
N GLU A 765 15.20 14.71 16.84
CA GLU A 765 15.46 13.71 17.90
C GLU A 765 14.19 13.48 18.74
N ARG A 766 13.22 12.79 18.15
CA ARG A 766 11.94 12.44 18.80
C ARG A 766 11.97 11.08 19.51
N TYR A 767 12.99 10.29 19.25
CA TYR A 767 13.28 9.01 19.87
C TYR A 767 14.80 8.80 19.79
N PHE A 768 15.29 7.80 20.49
CA PHE A 768 16.64 7.28 20.25
C PHE A 768 16.58 5.95 19.51
N THR A 769 17.59 5.70 18.66
CA THR A 769 17.78 4.40 18.02
C THR A 769 18.87 3.65 18.76
N TYR A 770 18.59 2.42 19.17
CA TYR A 770 19.57 1.51 19.75
C TYR A 770 19.73 0.28 18.87
N GLU A 771 20.97 -0.14 18.72
CA GLU A 771 21.35 -1.23 17.83
C GLU A 771 21.83 -2.42 18.64
N ILE A 772 21.12 -3.54 18.50
CA ILE A 772 21.46 -4.85 19.05
C ILE A 772 22.00 -5.69 17.91
N PHE A 773 23.17 -5.34 17.38
CA PHE A 773 23.87 -6.28 16.51
C PHE A 773 24.26 -7.48 17.35
N ASN A 774 23.48 -8.55 17.20
CA ASN A 774 23.72 -9.83 17.83
C ASN A 774 25.19 -10.18 17.53
N SER A 775 25.99 -10.38 18.57
CA SER A 775 27.45 -10.66 18.48
C SER A 775 27.82 -11.99 17.76
N LEU A 776 26.92 -12.48 16.90
CA LEU A 776 27.06 -13.58 15.96
C LEU A 776 27.28 -13.11 14.51
N ALA A 777 27.18 -11.81 14.20
CA ALA A 777 27.51 -11.30 12.87
C ALA A 777 29.00 -11.57 12.58
N ILE A 778 29.26 -12.39 11.57
CA ILE A 778 30.63 -12.64 11.10
C ILE A 778 31.01 -11.52 10.13
N THR A 779 32.20 -10.94 10.31
CA THR A 779 32.84 -10.05 9.34
C THR A 779 34.23 -10.55 9.03
N ASN A 780 34.60 -10.60 7.75
CA ASN A 780 35.92 -11.01 7.30
C ASN A 780 36.42 -10.03 6.21
N PRO A 781 36.83 -8.79 6.60
CA PRO A 781 37.38 -7.81 5.67
C PRO A 781 38.76 -8.25 5.19
N VAL A 782 38.95 -8.29 3.86
CA VAL A 782 40.22 -8.63 3.22
C VAL A 782 40.56 -7.65 2.10
N LEU A 783 41.73 -7.79 1.49
CA LEU A 783 42.06 -7.14 0.22
C LEU A 783 41.73 -8.11 -0.92
N ASN A 784 41.44 -7.59 -2.11
CA ASN A 784 41.17 -8.45 -3.27
C ASN A 784 42.33 -9.38 -3.63
N SER A 785 43.57 -9.00 -3.29
CA SER A 785 44.76 -9.85 -3.46
C SER A 785 44.87 -11.00 -2.45
N PHE A 786 43.96 -11.09 -1.48
CA PHE A 786 43.93 -12.14 -0.48
C PHE A 786 43.46 -13.48 -1.05
N PHE A 787 42.53 -13.45 -2.01
CA PHE A 787 41.95 -14.65 -2.60
C PHE A 787 42.57 -15.01 -3.96
N THR A 788 42.80 -16.30 -4.15
CA THR A 788 43.00 -16.96 -5.43
C THR A 788 41.88 -17.97 -5.60
N VAL A 789 40.82 -17.60 -6.33
CA VAL A 789 39.67 -18.47 -6.60
C VAL A 789 40.11 -19.72 -7.38
N ASP A 790 40.47 -20.78 -6.64
CA ASP A 790 41.11 -22.00 -7.13
C ASP A 790 40.42 -23.30 -6.64
N GLY A 791 39.41 -23.16 -5.78
CA GLY A 791 38.65 -24.25 -5.20
C GLY A 791 39.36 -24.94 -4.02
N LEU A 792 40.33 -24.28 -3.39
CA LEU A 792 41.07 -24.77 -2.23
C LEU A 792 40.92 -23.83 -1.02
N LEU A 793 40.52 -24.39 0.13
CA LEU A 793 40.29 -23.62 1.36
C LEU A 793 41.55 -23.10 2.09
N THR A 794 42.70 -23.07 1.43
CA THR A 794 43.98 -22.73 2.11
C THR A 794 43.96 -21.29 2.64
N GLU A 795 43.49 -20.36 1.81
CA GLU A 795 43.36 -18.93 2.13
C GLU A 795 42.21 -18.63 3.10
N TRP A 796 41.20 -19.49 3.16
CA TRP A 796 40.05 -19.37 4.04
C TRP A 796 40.33 -19.79 5.47
N SER A 797 41.40 -20.55 5.72
CA SER A 797 41.71 -21.16 7.01
C SER A 797 41.94 -20.17 8.16
N SER A 798 42.25 -18.90 7.85
CA SER A 798 42.41 -17.82 8.84
C SER A 798 41.15 -16.99 9.08
N LEU A 799 40.08 -17.23 8.32
CA LEU A 799 38.83 -16.49 8.41
C LEU A 799 37.85 -17.18 9.36
N THR A 800 36.94 -16.39 9.92
CA THR A 800 35.90 -16.93 10.81
C THR A 800 34.80 -17.52 9.96
N SER A 801 34.55 -18.83 10.09
CA SER A 801 33.45 -19.53 9.42
C SER A 801 32.21 -19.58 10.29
N TYR A 802 31.04 -19.79 9.67
CA TYR A 802 29.81 -20.12 10.39
C TYR A 802 29.89 -21.54 10.99
N THR A 803 28.99 -21.82 11.93
CA THR A 803 28.88 -23.11 12.62
C THR A 803 28.74 -24.24 11.62
N THR A 804 29.40 -25.37 11.85
CA THR A 804 29.31 -26.53 10.95
C THR A 804 27.93 -27.15 11.03
N ASP A 805 27.38 -27.48 9.88
CA ASP A 805 26.12 -28.18 9.72
C ASP A 805 26.28 -29.69 10.01
N PRO A 806 25.30 -30.39 10.61
CA PRO A 806 25.30 -31.86 10.82
C PRO A 806 25.08 -32.67 9.55
N ASP A 807 25.63 -33.89 9.44
CA ASP A 807 25.36 -34.78 8.28
C ASP A 807 24.00 -35.42 8.50
N ASP A 808 22.99 -34.90 7.81
CA ASP A 808 21.60 -35.25 8.03
C ASP A 808 20.85 -35.69 6.75
N ILE A 809 21.49 -35.61 5.57
CA ILE A 809 20.97 -36.15 4.31
C ILE A 809 21.43 -37.60 4.10
N SER A 810 20.75 -38.53 4.79
CA SER A 810 21.05 -39.97 4.70
C SER A 810 20.39 -40.68 3.48
N VAL A 811 21.17 -40.88 2.40
CA VAL A 811 20.96 -41.70 1.17
C VAL A 811 19.63 -42.48 1.03
N VAL A 812 18.83 -42.15 -0.01
CA VAL A 812 17.75 -43.02 -0.56
C VAL A 812 18.24 -43.71 -1.85
N SER A 813 17.96 -45.01 -1.98
CA SER A 813 18.67 -46.00 -2.81
C SER A 813 18.45 -46.00 -4.33
N GLY A 814 19.44 -46.54 -5.08
CA GLY A 814 19.29 -47.82 -5.79
C GLY A 814 18.97 -47.88 -7.30
N ALA A 815 18.68 -46.77 -8.00
CA ALA A 815 18.22 -46.84 -9.40
C ALA A 815 18.93 -45.88 -10.38
N GLY A 816 20.23 -46.08 -10.57
CA GLY A 816 20.90 -46.16 -11.88
C GLY A 816 20.51 -45.23 -13.04
N ASN A 817 20.51 -43.90 -12.86
CA ASN A 817 20.85 -42.97 -13.93
C ASN A 817 22.17 -42.23 -13.61
N ILE A 818 22.89 -41.86 -14.66
CA ILE A 818 24.36 -41.79 -14.70
C ILE A 818 24.90 -40.40 -14.28
N SER A 819 25.32 -40.22 -13.01
CA SER A 819 26.43 -39.34 -12.55
C SER A 819 26.76 -39.44 -11.02
N GLY A 820 27.20 -40.61 -10.55
CA GLY A 820 28.01 -40.83 -9.32
C GLY A 820 27.29 -40.84 -7.94
N PRO A 821 27.75 -41.64 -6.94
CA PRO A 821 27.02 -41.96 -5.70
C PRO A 821 27.28 -40.97 -4.53
N GLY A 822 27.25 -39.66 -4.79
CA GLY A 822 27.52 -38.65 -3.77
C GLY A 822 27.63 -37.27 -4.38
N ASN A 823 26.54 -36.76 -4.92
CA ASN A 823 26.37 -35.34 -5.24
C ASN A 823 24.98 -34.97 -4.71
N GLN A 824 24.79 -34.99 -3.40
CA GLN A 824 23.60 -34.44 -2.76
C GLN A 824 23.95 -33.03 -2.29
N ALA A 825 22.99 -32.12 -2.32
CA ALA A 825 23.14 -30.83 -1.64
C ALA A 825 22.93 -31.11 -0.14
N ASP A 826 24.06 -31.20 0.56
CA ASP A 826 24.24 -31.41 1.99
C ASP A 826 25.38 -30.45 2.41
N TRP A 827 24.99 -29.21 2.65
CA TRP A 827 25.85 -28.11 3.05
C TRP A 827 26.51 -28.47 4.38
N ARG A 828 27.83 -28.35 4.50
CA ARG A 828 28.56 -28.62 5.76
C ARG A 828 28.97 -27.35 6.46
N LYS A 829 29.37 -26.36 5.67
CA LYS A 829 30.09 -25.20 6.17
C LYS A 829 30.10 -24.10 5.15
N ILE A 830 29.97 -22.86 5.61
CA ILE A 830 30.18 -21.68 4.78
C ILE A 830 31.07 -20.66 5.51
N THR A 831 31.89 -19.97 4.74
CA THR A 831 32.71 -18.84 5.16
C THR A 831 32.50 -17.73 4.17
N VAL A 832 32.21 -16.53 4.66
CA VAL A 832 31.95 -15.35 3.83
C VAL A 832 33.02 -14.31 4.11
N ALA A 833 33.47 -13.59 3.08
CA ALA A 833 34.48 -12.55 3.16
C ALA A 833 34.15 -11.40 2.19
N HIS A 834 34.64 -10.20 2.47
CA HIS A 834 34.44 -9.05 1.59
C HIS A 834 35.74 -8.29 1.38
N THR A 835 35.91 -7.73 0.19
CA THR A 835 37.10 -6.92 -0.13
C THR A 835 36.86 -5.46 0.22
N THR A 836 37.79 -4.89 0.95
CA THR A 836 37.79 -3.47 1.33
C THR A 836 38.23 -2.53 0.18
N ASP A 837 38.79 -3.08 -0.91
CA ASP A 837 39.37 -2.33 -2.02
C ASP A 837 38.65 -2.50 -3.37
N SER A 838 37.93 -3.60 -3.61
CA SER A 838 37.18 -3.84 -4.86
C SER A 838 35.66 -4.00 -4.70
N GLY A 839 35.13 -4.02 -3.47
CA GLY A 839 33.70 -4.13 -3.21
C GLY A 839 33.07 -5.49 -3.60
N GLN A 840 33.86 -6.56 -3.63
CA GLN A 840 33.42 -7.92 -3.91
C GLN A 840 33.13 -8.69 -2.62
N ILE A 841 32.11 -9.55 -2.69
CA ILE A 841 31.78 -10.57 -1.71
C ILE A 841 32.31 -11.90 -2.22
N TYR A 842 32.95 -12.67 -1.33
CA TYR A 842 33.45 -14.01 -1.56
C TYR A 842 32.77 -14.97 -0.59
N MET A 843 32.39 -16.14 -1.06
CA MET A 843 31.83 -17.23 -0.25
C MET A 843 32.56 -18.53 -0.59
N ALA A 844 33.10 -19.20 0.43
CA ALA A 844 33.57 -20.58 0.31
C ALA A 844 32.66 -21.50 1.11
N TYR A 845 32.28 -22.61 0.50
CA TYR A 845 31.43 -23.60 1.13
C TYR A 845 31.96 -25.02 0.93
N GLU A 846 31.67 -25.86 1.92
CA GLU A 846 31.92 -27.29 1.91
C GLU A 846 30.58 -28.01 1.84
N ASN A 847 30.51 -29.06 1.03
CA ASN A 847 29.39 -29.99 0.93
C ASN A 847 29.84 -31.37 1.47
N ASP A 848 28.91 -32.23 1.89
CA ASP A 848 29.29 -33.58 2.38
C ASP A 848 29.96 -34.38 1.26
N THR A 849 29.35 -34.26 0.08
CA THR A 849 29.73 -35.01 -1.10
C THR A 849 30.25 -34.08 -2.20
N SER A 850 30.66 -34.63 -3.35
CA SER A 850 31.23 -33.78 -4.40
C SER A 850 30.19 -32.77 -4.92
N ILE A 851 30.60 -31.53 -5.14
CA ILE A 851 29.73 -30.46 -5.61
C ILE A 851 29.53 -30.60 -7.11
N TYR A 852 28.27 -30.51 -7.52
CA TYR A 852 27.86 -30.20 -8.87
C TYR A 852 26.96 -28.97 -8.82
N ILE A 853 27.53 -27.80 -9.15
CA ILE A 853 26.77 -26.54 -9.11
C ILE A 853 25.58 -26.63 -10.07
N SER A 854 24.39 -26.45 -9.52
CA SER A 854 23.09 -26.57 -10.17
C SER A 854 22.07 -25.72 -9.41
N TRP A 855 20.81 -25.72 -9.86
CA TRP A 855 19.72 -25.10 -9.10
C TRP A 855 19.44 -25.81 -7.76
N GLY A 856 20.05 -26.98 -7.52
CA GLY A 856 20.00 -27.66 -6.23
C GLY A 856 20.76 -26.95 -5.10
N PHE A 857 21.65 -26.01 -5.42
CA PHE A 857 22.36 -25.18 -4.44
C PHE A 857 21.86 -23.74 -4.53
N GLN A 858 21.17 -23.29 -3.49
CA GLN A 858 20.56 -21.97 -3.41
C GLN A 858 21.07 -21.23 -2.17
N ILE A 859 21.30 -19.92 -2.30
CA ILE A 859 21.60 -19.01 -1.19
C ILE A 859 20.62 -17.85 -1.27
N PHE A 860 19.77 -17.71 -0.26
CA PHE A 860 18.84 -16.60 -0.13
C PHE A 860 19.48 -15.49 0.70
N LEU A 861 19.32 -14.24 0.27
CA LEU A 861 19.92 -13.06 0.86
C LEU A 861 18.82 -12.05 1.19
N ASP A 862 18.79 -11.59 2.43
CA ASP A 862 17.98 -10.49 2.95
C ASP A 862 18.95 -9.33 3.18
N THR A 863 18.84 -8.30 2.34
CA THR A 863 19.84 -7.22 2.18
C THR A 863 19.43 -5.92 2.83
N ASP A 864 18.15 -5.75 3.16
CA ASP A 864 17.63 -4.64 3.95
C ASP A 864 17.45 -4.99 5.45
N LEU A 865 17.67 -6.26 5.82
CA LEU A 865 17.53 -6.80 7.18
C LEU A 865 16.08 -6.78 7.69
N ASP A 866 15.11 -6.60 6.81
CA ASP A 866 13.68 -6.59 7.11
C ASP A 866 13.06 -7.94 6.70
N ALA A 867 12.53 -8.66 7.69
CA ALA A 867 11.85 -9.94 7.42
C ALA A 867 10.44 -9.75 6.82
N GLY A 868 9.90 -8.53 6.83
CA GLY A 868 8.62 -8.14 6.25
C GLY A 868 8.69 -7.82 4.76
N THR A 869 9.87 -7.54 4.23
CA THR A 869 10.13 -7.33 2.79
C THR A 869 10.65 -8.62 2.14
N GLY A 870 10.94 -8.60 0.84
CA GLY A 870 11.47 -9.77 0.13
C GLY A 870 10.53 -11.00 0.11
N PHE A 871 11.08 -12.15 -0.26
CA PHE A 871 10.37 -13.44 -0.24
C PHE A 871 10.39 -14.06 1.16
N SER A 872 9.22 -14.15 1.79
CA SER A 872 8.99 -14.77 3.11
C SER A 872 7.99 -15.95 3.08
N GLY A 873 7.54 -16.33 1.88
CA GLY A 873 6.57 -17.40 1.66
C GLY A 873 7.03 -18.81 2.09
N ALA A 874 6.12 -19.79 2.04
CA ALA A 874 6.48 -21.17 2.34
C ALA A 874 7.35 -21.78 1.22
N PHE A 875 8.51 -22.32 1.56
CA PHE A 875 9.46 -22.90 0.61
C PHE A 875 10.16 -24.12 1.22
N GLY A 876 10.36 -25.19 0.43
CA GLY A 876 10.99 -26.42 0.93
C GLY A 876 10.26 -27.09 2.11
N GLY A 877 8.99 -26.75 2.37
CA GLY A 877 8.23 -27.26 3.52
C GLY A 877 8.44 -26.50 4.83
N ILE A 878 9.14 -25.37 4.81
CA ILE A 878 9.28 -24.44 5.95
C ILE A 878 8.72 -23.06 5.59
N ASN A 879 8.47 -22.23 6.60
CA ASN A 879 8.35 -20.79 6.40
C ASN A 879 9.77 -20.21 6.32
N MET A 880 9.99 -19.28 5.41
CA MET A 880 11.32 -18.68 5.23
C MET A 880 11.78 -17.99 6.53
N PRO A 881 13.05 -18.15 6.92
CA PRO A 881 13.60 -17.51 8.11
C PRO A 881 13.95 -16.03 7.90
N ILE A 882 13.85 -15.53 6.68
CA ILE A 882 14.22 -14.17 6.25
C ILE A 882 13.25 -13.68 5.18
N GLY A 883 13.21 -12.37 4.98
CA GLY A 883 12.60 -11.71 3.83
C GLY A 883 13.60 -11.61 2.69
N ALA A 884 13.71 -12.64 1.82
CA ALA A 884 14.82 -12.69 0.87
C ALA A 884 14.63 -11.74 -0.32
N ASP A 885 15.50 -10.75 -0.45
CA ASP A 885 15.56 -9.81 -1.58
C ASP A 885 16.26 -10.40 -2.80
N TYR A 886 17.30 -11.21 -2.56
CA TYR A 886 18.10 -11.80 -3.62
C TYR A 886 18.24 -13.32 -3.44
N LEU A 887 18.34 -14.03 -4.56
CA LEU A 887 18.60 -15.46 -4.61
C LEU A 887 19.79 -15.71 -5.53
N ILE A 888 20.81 -16.38 -5.01
CA ILE A 888 21.85 -16.98 -5.83
C ILE A 888 21.45 -18.43 -6.08
N GLU A 889 21.09 -18.74 -7.32
CA GLU A 889 20.75 -20.10 -7.74
C GLU A 889 21.68 -20.53 -8.88
N GLY A 890 22.48 -21.56 -8.61
CA GLY A 890 23.50 -22.05 -9.52
C GLY A 890 24.57 -20.99 -9.83
N ILE A 891 24.30 -20.14 -10.81
CA ILE A 891 25.25 -19.13 -11.30
C ILE A 891 24.66 -17.74 -11.40
N ASN A 892 23.33 -17.65 -11.39
CA ASN A 892 22.63 -16.41 -11.65
C ASN A 892 22.30 -15.74 -10.31
N VAL A 893 22.27 -14.41 -10.33
CA VAL A 893 21.73 -13.61 -9.24
C VAL A 893 20.33 -13.17 -9.63
N TYR A 894 19.35 -13.53 -8.81
CA TYR A 894 17.97 -13.13 -8.95
C TYR A 894 17.61 -12.08 -7.91
N GLU A 895 16.75 -11.14 -8.30
CA GLU A 895 16.12 -10.14 -7.43
C GLU A 895 14.63 -10.51 -7.26
N TYR A 896 14.12 -10.36 -6.05
CA TYR A 896 12.73 -10.65 -5.73
C TYR A 896 11.82 -9.52 -6.21
N ASN A 897 10.71 -9.87 -6.86
CA ASN A 897 9.70 -8.92 -7.30
C ASN A 897 8.27 -9.40 -7.13
N GLY A 898 8.05 -10.27 -6.13
CA GLY A 898 6.74 -10.79 -5.76
C GLY A 898 6.02 -9.98 -4.67
N THR A 899 4.94 -10.55 -4.16
CA THR A 899 4.02 -10.04 -3.12
C THR A 899 4.39 -10.49 -1.69
N GLY A 900 5.62 -10.93 -1.50
CA GLY A 900 6.11 -11.54 -0.25
C GLY A 900 5.95 -13.05 -0.13
N THR A 901 4.86 -13.64 -0.65
CA THR A 901 4.55 -15.07 -0.44
C THR A 901 4.67 -15.96 -1.67
N ASP A 902 4.73 -15.37 -2.86
CA ASP A 902 4.86 -16.06 -4.14
C ASP A 902 6.33 -16.20 -4.56
N PHE A 903 6.66 -17.32 -5.17
CA PHE A 903 8.03 -17.59 -5.61
C PHE A 903 8.32 -16.91 -6.96
N THR A 904 8.41 -15.58 -6.96
CA THR A 904 8.58 -14.75 -8.16
C THR A 904 9.91 -14.02 -8.13
N TRP A 905 10.82 -14.45 -9.01
CA TRP A 905 12.21 -14.01 -9.06
C TRP A 905 12.58 -13.53 -10.46
N THR A 906 13.27 -12.40 -10.56
CA THR A 906 13.76 -11.82 -11.82
C THR A 906 15.27 -11.96 -11.92
N ASP A 907 15.75 -12.53 -13.02
CA ASP A 907 17.18 -12.62 -13.29
C ASP A 907 17.76 -11.22 -13.50
N THR A 908 18.76 -10.84 -12.70
CA THR A 908 19.43 -9.53 -12.80
C THR A 908 20.35 -9.43 -14.02
N GLY A 909 20.60 -10.55 -14.72
CA GLY A 909 21.56 -10.66 -15.81
C GLY A 909 23.02 -10.72 -15.34
N ASN A 910 23.26 -10.88 -14.03
CA ASN A 910 24.59 -11.01 -13.45
C ASN A 910 24.91 -12.48 -13.14
N ASP A 911 26.09 -12.91 -13.59
CA ASP A 911 26.63 -14.24 -13.30
C ASP A 911 27.70 -14.15 -12.21
N VAL A 912 27.56 -14.94 -11.15
CA VAL A 912 28.59 -15.06 -10.12
C VAL A 912 29.83 -15.78 -10.67
N GLY A 913 31.01 -15.31 -10.28
CA GLY A 913 32.25 -16.04 -10.51
C GLY A 913 32.32 -17.26 -9.60
N ARG A 914 32.80 -18.40 -10.11
CA ARG A 914 32.79 -19.65 -9.34
C ARG A 914 33.89 -20.64 -9.74
N ILE A 915 34.30 -21.46 -8.79
CA ILE A 915 35.11 -22.66 -9.01
C ILE A 915 34.78 -23.72 -7.95
N TRP A 916 34.97 -25.00 -8.26
CA TRP A 916 34.81 -26.06 -7.28
C TRP A 916 35.79 -27.21 -7.55
N VAL A 917 36.23 -27.88 -6.48
CA VAL A 917 37.10 -29.04 -6.52
C VAL A 917 36.62 -30.05 -5.49
N GLY A 918 36.12 -31.21 -5.95
CA GLY A 918 35.57 -32.21 -5.05
C GLY A 918 34.35 -31.66 -4.33
N ASN A 919 34.39 -31.61 -3.00
CA ASN A 919 33.30 -31.16 -2.12
C ASN A 919 33.45 -29.71 -1.66
N VAL A 920 34.35 -28.93 -2.26
CA VAL A 920 34.58 -27.51 -1.94
C VAL A 920 34.16 -26.64 -3.12
N GLY A 921 33.40 -25.58 -2.84
CA GLY A 921 33.00 -24.56 -3.79
C GLY A 921 33.42 -23.16 -3.32
N GLU A 922 33.80 -22.31 -4.27
CA GLU A 922 34.04 -20.88 -4.05
C GLU A 922 33.22 -20.08 -5.05
N VAL A 923 32.59 -19.02 -4.56
CA VAL A 923 31.76 -18.10 -5.33
C VAL A 923 32.15 -16.67 -4.99
N PHE A 924 32.13 -15.77 -5.97
CA PHE A 924 32.29 -14.33 -5.74
C PHE A 924 31.39 -13.50 -6.65
N PHE A 925 31.00 -12.33 -6.15
CA PHE A 925 30.16 -11.35 -6.85
C PHE A 925 30.40 -9.94 -6.30
N PHE A 926 29.86 -8.91 -6.95
CA PHE A 926 29.99 -7.53 -6.45
C PHE A 926 28.89 -7.21 -5.45
N ASN A 927 29.23 -6.51 -4.36
CA ASN A 927 28.24 -6.04 -3.37
C ASN A 927 27.16 -5.15 -4.02
N SER A 928 27.53 -4.45 -5.10
CA SER A 928 26.61 -3.61 -5.86
C SER A 928 25.55 -4.37 -6.66
N TRP A 929 25.71 -5.68 -6.85
CA TRP A 929 24.69 -6.51 -7.52
C TRP A 929 23.50 -6.84 -6.61
N ILE A 930 23.67 -6.65 -5.31
CA ILE A 930 22.66 -6.97 -4.29
C ILE A 930 22.27 -5.72 -3.49
N GLY A 931 22.37 -4.52 -4.08
CA GLY A 931 21.94 -3.27 -3.43
C GLY A 931 23.00 -2.53 -2.60
N ASN A 932 24.26 -3.00 -2.55
CA ASN A 932 25.32 -2.48 -1.67
C ASN A 932 24.98 -2.50 -0.16
N PRO A 933 24.52 -3.63 0.40
CA PRO A 933 24.22 -3.71 1.83
C PRO A 933 25.49 -3.48 2.67
N SER A 934 25.30 -2.86 3.84
CA SER A 934 26.30 -2.81 4.92
C SER A 934 26.36 -4.12 5.70
N ALA A 935 25.26 -4.87 5.73
CA ALA A 935 25.15 -6.23 6.24
C ALA A 935 23.98 -6.94 5.55
N PHE A 936 23.99 -8.27 5.52
CA PHE A 936 22.87 -9.06 4.99
C PHE A 936 22.65 -10.33 5.82
N ARG A 937 21.40 -10.76 5.93
CA ARG A 937 21.08 -12.11 6.42
C ARG A 937 21.08 -13.09 5.27
N PHE A 938 21.42 -14.34 5.55
CA PHE A 938 21.33 -15.39 4.56
C PHE A 938 21.10 -16.76 5.18
N PHE A 939 20.59 -17.68 4.38
CA PHE A 939 20.67 -19.11 4.66
C PHE A 939 20.87 -19.87 3.35
N CYS A 940 21.39 -21.08 3.45
CA CYS A 940 21.64 -21.93 2.31
C CYS A 940 20.56 -23.02 2.25
N PHE A 941 20.12 -23.34 1.04
CA PHE A 941 19.12 -24.36 0.79
C PHE A 941 19.64 -25.39 -0.22
N GLY A 942 19.58 -26.65 0.17
CA GLY A 942 19.91 -27.80 -0.67
C GLY A 942 18.65 -28.45 -1.21
N ASN A 943 18.34 -28.24 -2.50
CA ASN A 943 17.22 -28.90 -3.16
C ASN A 943 17.65 -30.20 -3.85
N ASN A 944 17.42 -31.33 -3.17
CA ASN A 944 17.83 -32.64 -3.71
C ASN A 944 16.85 -33.21 -4.75
N GLU A 945 15.77 -32.50 -5.10
CA GLU A 945 14.94 -32.87 -6.26
C GLU A 945 15.76 -32.86 -7.55
N PHE A 946 16.77 -32.00 -7.66
CA PHE A 946 17.72 -31.99 -8.77
C PHE A 946 18.45 -33.32 -8.95
N TYR A 947 18.67 -34.04 -7.85
CA TYR A 947 19.36 -35.32 -7.81
C TYR A 947 18.41 -36.53 -7.77
N ASP A 948 17.19 -36.38 -8.29
CA ASP A 948 16.14 -37.41 -8.28
C ASP A 948 15.69 -37.82 -6.86
N HIS A 949 15.82 -36.93 -5.87
CA HIS A 949 15.36 -37.13 -4.49
C HIS A 949 14.33 -36.06 -4.07
N PRO A 950 13.12 -36.08 -4.65
CA PRO A 950 12.09 -35.08 -4.37
C PRO A 950 11.67 -35.08 -2.90
N GLY A 951 11.46 -33.90 -2.33
CA GLY A 951 11.05 -33.72 -0.93
C GLY A 951 12.16 -33.97 0.09
N VAL A 952 13.41 -34.15 -0.36
CA VAL A 952 14.60 -34.17 0.50
C VAL A 952 15.26 -32.81 0.38
N TYR A 953 15.24 -32.06 1.48
CA TYR A 953 15.78 -30.71 1.55
C TYR A 953 16.80 -30.64 2.65
N ASP A 954 17.84 -29.87 2.40
CA ASP A 954 18.83 -29.48 3.38
C ASP A 954 18.70 -27.98 3.64
N PHE A 955 18.78 -27.60 4.91
CA PHE A 955 18.70 -26.22 5.35
C PHE A 955 19.93 -25.92 6.21
N TYR A 956 20.71 -24.94 5.80
CA TYR A 956 21.88 -24.54 6.55
C TYR A 956 21.79 -23.04 6.93
N PRO A 957 21.59 -22.71 8.22
CA PRO A 957 21.58 -23.62 9.39
C PRO A 957 20.33 -24.50 9.48
N ASP A 958 20.43 -25.68 10.11
CA ASP A 958 19.29 -26.55 10.45
C ASP A 958 18.13 -25.79 11.09
N GLU A 959 18.45 -24.80 11.94
CA GLU A 959 17.47 -23.99 12.63
C GLU A 959 16.72 -23.00 11.72
N ALA A 960 16.99 -22.95 10.42
CA ALA A 960 16.20 -22.20 9.44
C ALA A 960 14.72 -22.61 9.47
N ALA A 961 14.43 -23.91 9.69
CA ALA A 961 13.07 -24.39 9.89
C ALA A 961 12.37 -23.79 11.13
N SER A 962 13.15 -23.24 12.07
CA SER A 962 12.69 -22.53 13.26
C SER A 962 12.86 -21.01 13.18
N GLY A 963 13.06 -20.48 11.97
CA GLY A 963 13.16 -19.04 11.72
C GLY A 963 14.55 -18.43 11.94
N LYS A 964 15.63 -19.23 11.96
CA LYS A 964 16.99 -18.71 12.11
C LYS A 964 17.74 -18.57 10.78
N SER A 965 18.63 -17.59 10.71
CA SER A 965 19.51 -17.36 9.58
C SER A 965 20.91 -16.94 10.05
N PHE A 966 21.85 -16.89 9.13
CA PHE A 966 23.15 -16.28 9.34
C PHE A 966 23.09 -14.78 9.09
N LEU A 967 23.96 -14.01 9.77
CA LEU A 967 24.15 -12.58 9.55
C LEU A 967 25.61 -12.34 9.16
N TYR A 968 25.84 -11.62 8.06
CA TYR A 968 27.17 -11.23 7.58
C TYR A 968 27.30 -9.70 7.49
N GLU A 969 28.43 -9.16 7.93
CA GLU A 969 28.71 -7.72 7.94
C GLU A 969 29.78 -7.36 6.88
N VAL A 970 29.44 -6.35 6.07
CA VAL A 970 30.27 -5.81 4.99
C VAL A 970 30.97 -4.51 5.40
N GLN A 971 30.43 -3.75 6.37
CA GLN A 971 31.00 -2.47 6.83
C GLN A 971 30.89 -2.26 8.33
#